data_AF-A0AAD9B9M6-F1
#
_entry.id   AF-A0AAD9B9M6-F1
#
_cell.length_a   1.000
_cell.length_b   1.000
_cell.length_c   1.000
_cell.angle_alpha   90.00
_cell.angle_beta   90.00
_cell.angle_gamma   90.00
#
_symmetry.space_group_name_H-M   'P 1'
#
loop_
_entity.id
_entity.type
_entity.pdbx_description
1 polymer ?
#
loop_
_entity_poly.entity_id
_entity_poly.type
_entity_poly.pdbx_seq_one_letter_code
_entity_poly.pdbx_strand_id
1 'polypeptide(L)'
;MDKGWLPGEFRYHVCQYEEVVSLGDHTGFEATLRLDVHTVEQVKEWVQKLKGSSGVTWRVDVTRPRLGKRVLFKASYKCQHRVNPRAAKSSKNTCCQAKMHTTLKSTRGEMKTEDPHMPDLPFKVILINRHNHNLFVADAIRHRDVGEKANNILTGLFEIGHTPTSALAVLKHDLQMEYGQRYVYVSANREICPDLPYVQRWVCREEYGTQTGPTMLAALKLQVEIYNNKCNDTCALLGTTSQGAPLVVVCSPLMKKVHQLKHSGELCFIDSSGNMDRENCRVFLLLTHSCAGGLPLGILLCQSEDEQTIAQGLEQLKQVVGEKGFAGRGHEGPQLVITDDCRAERGALRKAFPKATLLLCSFHLLQAVWRWLWRKESGVTHGDRLALFAIVKDLLYCQEIGSVDRLYSEARGHPVAARGSFLTRGNNTNNFAEAAIRVLKDKILQRTKAFNLPQLFDLLTSRLETYYEARIVDVALGRWESFQRAKFLPQDGNIAASHIQQIEDKKFVVKGSTQTYDVDMDLELCSCPAGQTGAPCTHEPSTTHQEQQDEGVLTEQAQPSRSVTGDRPQEDIASDDVSLVDNMMEEMKSRCQDPHFTAGLLAMAKQYNVLRSNPSKLLSAFHSFGKSGSLTSKRAAILRRAARRQGPMIGCQPTAVARRKSGAGSRRRLFSGRPVKQHSLSLAVVLNTSHSKKH
;
A
#
# COMPACT_ATOMS: atom_id res chain seq x y z
N MET A 1 46.45 23.59 7.88
CA MET A 1 45.63 22.38 8.15
C MET A 1 45.43 22.25 9.65
N ASP A 2 44.18 22.26 10.12
CA ASP A 2 43.88 21.82 11.49
C ASP A 2 44.37 20.38 11.69
N LYS A 3 45.12 20.15 12.77
CA LYS A 3 45.74 18.84 13.08
C LYS A 3 44.73 17.69 13.20
N GLY A 4 43.43 17.97 13.30
CA GLY A 4 42.36 16.96 13.40
C GLY A 4 41.77 16.46 12.07
N TRP A 5 42.11 17.06 10.91
CA TRP A 5 41.49 16.68 9.63
C TRP A 5 42.14 15.44 8.99
N LEU A 6 43.45 15.25 9.19
CA LEU A 6 44.20 14.09 8.71
C LEU A 6 44.30 13.01 9.81
N PRO A 7 44.32 11.71 9.46
CA PRO A 7 44.56 10.64 10.42
C PRO A 7 45.88 10.80 11.18
N GLY A 8 45.87 10.78 12.52
CA GLY A 8 47.06 11.10 13.33
C GLY A 8 48.19 10.06 13.30
N GLU A 9 47.92 8.84 12.83
CA GLU A 9 48.85 7.70 12.89
C GLU A 9 49.88 7.65 11.76
N PHE A 10 49.77 8.54 10.76
CA PHE A 10 50.64 8.52 9.59
C PHE A 10 51.61 9.71 9.60
N ARG A 11 52.80 9.50 9.02
CA ARG A 11 53.75 10.58 8.80
C ARG A 11 53.43 11.29 7.48
N TYR A 12 53.20 12.60 7.57
CA TYR A 12 52.86 13.44 6.41
C TYR A 12 54.00 14.39 6.07
N HIS A 13 54.30 14.48 4.78
CA HIS A 13 55.09 15.56 4.21
C HIS A 13 54.20 16.37 3.26
N VAL A 14 54.01 17.65 3.58
CA VAL A 14 53.16 18.57 2.80
C VAL A 14 54.02 19.22 1.73
N CYS A 15 53.81 18.86 0.46
CA CYS A 15 54.54 19.46 -0.66
C CYS A 15 53.96 20.81 -1.06
N GLN A 16 52.63 20.94 -1.01
CA GLN A 16 51.91 22.15 -1.39
C GLN A 16 50.63 22.24 -0.56
N TYR A 17 50.30 23.45 -0.11
CA TYR A 17 49.05 23.74 0.58
C TYR A 17 48.57 25.13 0.18
N GLU A 18 47.33 25.22 -0.27
CA GLU A 18 46.67 26.47 -0.60
C GLU A 18 45.28 26.48 0.03
N GLU A 19 44.99 27.53 0.80
CA GLU A 19 43.66 27.76 1.35
C GLU A 19 42.84 28.56 0.34
N VAL A 20 41.62 28.11 0.05
CA VAL A 20 40.82 28.64 -1.06
C VAL A 20 39.64 29.47 -0.55
N VAL A 21 38.78 28.88 0.29
CA VAL A 21 37.59 29.54 0.85
C VAL A 21 37.24 28.89 2.19
N SER A 22 36.97 29.70 3.23
CA SER A 22 36.32 29.21 4.45
C SER A 22 34.79 29.22 4.28
N LEU A 23 34.18 28.04 4.30
CA LEU A 23 32.73 27.85 4.38
C LEU A 23 32.35 27.62 5.85
N GLY A 24 31.16 28.02 6.26
CA GLY A 24 30.80 28.21 7.68
C GLY A 24 31.26 27.13 8.69
N ASP A 25 31.27 25.84 8.33
CA ASP A 25 31.69 24.74 9.22
C ASP A 25 32.98 24.00 8.82
N HIS A 26 33.68 24.44 7.76
CA HIS A 26 34.94 23.83 7.32
C HIS A 26 35.77 24.74 6.38
N THR A 27 37.09 24.58 6.42
CA THR A 27 38.01 25.28 5.53
C THR A 27 38.19 24.52 4.22
N GLY A 28 37.94 25.18 3.10
CA GLY A 28 38.23 24.68 1.76
C GLY A 28 39.70 24.89 1.39
N PHE A 29 40.39 23.84 1.00
CA PHE A 29 41.82 23.88 0.69
C PHE A 29 42.18 22.92 -0.46
N GLU A 30 43.33 23.16 -1.07
CA GLU A 30 44.02 22.20 -1.93
C GLU A 30 45.37 21.83 -1.33
N ALA A 31 45.68 20.53 -1.31
CA ALA A 31 46.92 20.05 -0.72
C ALA A 31 47.52 18.90 -1.51
N THR A 32 48.85 18.92 -1.66
CA THR A 32 49.61 17.76 -2.14
C THR A 32 50.42 17.19 -0.97
N LEU A 33 50.12 15.95 -0.61
CA LEU A 33 50.72 15.22 0.50
C LEU A 33 51.54 14.04 -0.01
N ARG A 34 52.62 13.75 0.71
CA ARG A 34 53.44 12.54 0.57
C ARG A 34 53.48 11.79 1.89
N LEU A 35 53.32 10.48 1.83
CA LEU A 35 53.24 9.61 3.00
C LEU A 35 54.13 8.38 2.86
N ASP A 36 54.58 7.91 4.02
CA ASP A 36 55.28 6.65 4.21
C ASP A 36 54.27 5.48 4.24
N VAL A 37 53.75 5.13 3.05
CA VAL A 37 52.77 4.06 2.84
C VAL A 37 53.21 3.25 1.62
N HIS A 38 53.39 1.94 1.78
CA HIS A 38 54.05 1.11 0.77
C HIS A 38 53.13 0.07 0.11
N THR A 39 51.99 -0.27 0.71
CA THR A 39 51.08 -1.32 0.21
C THR A 39 49.71 -0.78 -0.18
N VAL A 40 48.97 -1.52 -1.00
CA VAL A 40 47.62 -1.13 -1.44
C VAL A 40 46.63 -1.24 -0.28
N GLU A 41 46.87 -2.17 0.63
CA GLU A 41 46.09 -2.42 1.85
C GLU A 41 46.19 -1.22 2.79
N GLN A 42 47.41 -0.72 3.04
CA GLN A 42 47.64 0.49 3.85
C GLN A 42 47.01 1.74 3.20
N VAL A 43 47.00 1.84 1.87
CA VAL A 43 46.29 2.95 1.18
C VAL A 43 44.79 2.87 1.45
N LYS A 44 44.18 1.68 1.38
CA LYS A 44 42.75 1.50 1.67
C LYS A 44 42.43 1.84 3.13
N GLU A 45 43.28 1.41 4.05
CA GLU A 45 43.16 1.74 5.48
C GLU A 45 43.24 3.24 5.72
N TRP A 46 44.21 3.92 5.10
CA TRP A 46 44.36 5.37 5.19
C TRP A 46 43.12 6.11 4.67
N VAL A 47 42.57 5.70 3.52
CA VAL A 47 41.33 6.28 2.97
C VAL A 47 40.14 6.07 3.93
N GLN A 48 40.05 4.91 4.57
CA GLN A 48 39.00 4.62 5.53
C GLN A 48 39.14 5.47 6.80
N LYS A 49 40.35 5.65 7.33
CA LYS A 49 40.61 6.52 8.49
C LYS A 49 40.33 8.00 8.15
N LEU A 50 40.69 8.43 6.94
CA LEU A 50 40.43 9.79 6.47
C LEU A 50 38.93 10.11 6.44
N LYS A 51 38.07 9.14 6.13
CA LYS A 51 36.60 9.31 6.18
C LYS A 51 36.12 9.76 7.55
N GLY A 52 36.69 9.18 8.63
CA GLY A 52 36.34 9.52 10.01
C GLY A 52 36.80 10.94 10.39
N SER A 53 38.06 11.28 10.09
CA SER A 53 38.66 12.57 10.47
C SER A 53 38.17 13.76 9.64
N SER A 54 37.94 13.56 8.33
CA SER A 54 37.52 14.63 7.40
C SER A 54 36.01 14.92 7.45
N GLY A 55 35.22 14.01 8.02
CA GLY A 55 33.76 14.07 7.98
C GLY A 55 33.15 13.83 6.58
N VAL A 56 33.96 13.47 5.59
CA VAL A 56 33.57 13.25 4.19
C VAL A 56 33.64 11.76 3.83
N THR A 57 32.54 11.19 3.33
CA THR A 57 32.59 9.87 2.69
C THR A 57 33.13 10.01 1.26
N TRP A 58 34.37 9.57 1.07
CA TRP A 58 35.05 9.52 -0.22
C TRP A 58 34.61 8.30 -1.03
N ARG A 59 33.91 8.52 -2.14
CA ARG A 59 33.48 7.47 -3.08
C ARG A 59 34.48 7.34 -4.21
N VAL A 60 34.80 6.11 -4.62
CA VAL A 60 35.59 5.87 -5.82
C VAL A 60 34.90 6.48 -7.03
N ASP A 61 35.61 7.35 -7.76
CA ASP A 61 35.17 7.92 -9.03
C ASP A 61 35.73 7.10 -10.19
N VAL A 62 37.04 6.87 -10.19
CA VAL A 62 37.75 6.10 -11.21
C VAL A 62 38.90 5.34 -10.57
N THR A 63 38.94 4.02 -10.75
CA THR A 63 40.15 3.21 -10.55
C THR A 63 40.87 3.07 -11.88
N ARG A 64 42.18 3.27 -11.91
CA ARG A 64 42.97 3.02 -13.12
C ARG A 64 43.62 1.63 -13.05
N PRO A 65 43.55 0.82 -14.11
CA PRO A 65 44.22 -0.48 -14.15
C PRO A 65 45.75 -0.32 -14.08
N ARG A 66 46.42 -1.38 -13.65
CA ARG A 66 47.87 -1.43 -13.41
C ARG A 66 48.63 -1.40 -14.75
N LEU A 67 48.79 -0.22 -15.32
CA LEU A 67 49.56 -0.01 -16.55
C LEU A 67 51.02 0.26 -16.18
N GLY A 68 51.79 -0.81 -15.96
CA GLY A 68 53.25 -0.79 -15.81
C GLY A 68 53.81 -1.11 -14.42
N LYS A 69 55.13 -1.31 -14.34
CA LYS A 69 55.86 -1.72 -13.11
C LYS A 69 56.01 -0.59 -12.05
N ARG A 70 55.73 0.66 -12.42
CA ARG A 70 56.01 1.85 -11.59
C ARG A 70 54.89 2.28 -10.66
N VAL A 71 53.62 2.07 -11.04
CA VAL A 71 52.45 2.52 -10.26
C VAL A 71 51.70 1.29 -9.75
N LEU A 72 51.75 1.09 -8.44
CA LEU A 72 51.11 -0.06 -7.80
C LEU A 72 49.59 0.14 -7.67
N PHE A 73 49.16 1.38 -7.40
CA PHE A 73 47.75 1.75 -7.24
C PHE A 73 47.50 3.20 -7.63
N LYS A 74 46.39 3.47 -8.31
CA LYS A 74 45.94 4.82 -8.65
C LYS A 74 44.41 4.89 -8.70
N ALA A 75 43.84 5.68 -7.80
CA ALA A 75 42.40 5.91 -7.73
C ALA A 75 42.06 7.38 -7.52
N SER A 76 40.99 7.80 -8.15
CA SER A 76 40.35 9.10 -7.94
C SER A 76 39.07 8.89 -7.14
N TYR A 77 38.84 9.76 -6.16
CA TYR A 77 37.67 9.76 -5.30
C TYR A 77 36.92 11.08 -5.43
N LYS A 78 35.63 11.03 -5.10
CA LYS A 78 34.70 12.17 -5.07
C LYS A 78 33.90 12.16 -3.77
N CYS A 79 33.39 13.33 -3.38
CA CYS A 79 32.47 13.44 -2.25
C CYS A 79 31.15 12.67 -2.47
N GLN A 80 30.55 12.14 -1.41
CA GLN A 80 29.22 11.50 -1.42
C GLN A 80 28.10 12.36 -2.03
N HIS A 81 28.20 13.70 -1.96
CA HIS A 81 27.20 14.61 -2.53
C HIS A 81 27.40 14.92 -4.02
N ARG A 82 28.32 14.21 -4.68
CA ARG A 82 28.48 14.20 -6.14
C ARG A 82 27.89 12.92 -6.72
N VAL A 83 26.57 12.92 -6.88
CA VAL A 83 25.80 11.85 -7.54
C VAL A 83 25.79 12.11 -9.06
N ASN A 84 25.18 11.22 -9.85
CA ASN A 84 25.07 11.32 -11.32
C ASN A 84 24.87 12.78 -11.79
N PRO A 85 25.74 13.31 -12.68
CA PRO A 85 25.65 14.70 -13.14
C PRO A 85 24.33 15.06 -13.82
N ARG A 86 23.60 14.06 -14.35
CA ARG A 86 22.30 14.25 -15.01
C ARG A 86 21.12 14.35 -14.03
N ALA A 87 21.34 14.05 -12.75
CA ALA A 87 20.29 14.10 -11.74
C ALA A 87 20.09 15.53 -11.23
N ALA A 88 18.85 15.90 -10.92
CA ALA A 88 18.51 17.20 -10.36
C ALA A 88 19.26 17.48 -9.04
N LYS A 89 19.53 18.76 -8.77
CA LYS A 89 20.10 19.20 -7.49
C LYS A 89 19.18 18.79 -6.35
N SER A 90 19.75 18.21 -5.30
CA SER A 90 19.05 17.81 -4.08
C SER A 90 20.01 17.84 -2.89
N SER A 91 19.53 17.65 -1.67
CA SER A 91 20.42 17.53 -0.50
C SER A 91 21.44 16.40 -0.64
N LYS A 92 21.08 15.34 -1.37
CA LYS A 92 21.96 14.20 -1.63
C LYS A 92 22.90 14.46 -2.82
N ASN A 93 22.52 15.34 -3.75
CA ASN A 93 23.31 15.68 -4.94
C ASN A 93 23.47 17.19 -5.07
N THR A 94 24.48 17.74 -4.41
CA THR A 94 24.83 19.16 -4.54
C THR A 94 25.76 19.42 -5.73
N CYS A 95 26.13 18.38 -6.48
CA CYS A 95 27.17 18.43 -7.51
C CYS A 95 28.52 18.91 -6.94
N CYS A 96 28.85 18.44 -5.73
CA CYS A 96 30.06 18.81 -5.01
C CYS A 96 31.33 18.63 -5.86
N GLN A 97 32.25 19.59 -5.80
CA GLN A 97 33.48 19.60 -6.60
C GLN A 97 34.68 18.92 -5.92
N ALA A 98 34.56 18.59 -4.63
CA ALA A 98 35.62 17.97 -3.86
C ALA A 98 36.10 16.63 -4.46
N LYS A 99 37.41 16.47 -4.58
CA LYS A 99 38.10 15.32 -5.18
C LYS A 99 39.34 14.96 -4.38
N MET A 100 39.70 13.68 -4.45
CA MET A 100 40.97 13.17 -3.93
C MET A 100 41.61 12.25 -4.95
N HIS A 101 42.87 12.49 -5.29
CA HIS A 101 43.64 11.63 -6.18
C HIS A 101 44.74 10.94 -5.38
N THR A 102 44.78 9.61 -5.45
CA THR A 102 45.76 8.77 -4.76
C THR A 102 46.65 8.11 -5.79
N THR A 103 47.96 8.04 -5.53
CA THR A 103 48.92 7.34 -6.39
C THR A 103 50.00 6.72 -5.52
N LEU A 104 50.10 5.40 -5.57
CA LEU A 104 51.15 4.63 -4.91
C LEU A 104 52.17 4.17 -5.96
N LYS A 105 53.44 4.53 -5.76
CA LYS A 105 54.55 4.13 -6.62
C LYS A 105 55.29 2.91 -6.05
N SER A 106 55.91 2.12 -6.93
CA SER A 106 56.77 1.01 -6.52
C SER A 106 58.11 1.52 -6.00
N THR A 107 58.56 0.98 -4.87
CA THR A 107 59.92 1.16 -4.33
C THR A 107 60.85 -0.01 -4.68
N ARG A 108 60.34 -1.07 -5.33
CA ARG A 108 61.14 -2.24 -5.72
C ARG A 108 61.84 -2.01 -7.08
N GLY A 109 63.17 -2.11 -7.06
CA GLY A 109 64.06 -2.04 -8.22
C GLY A 109 64.94 -0.77 -8.25
N GLU A 110 66.17 -0.88 -8.74
CA GLU A 110 67.07 0.24 -9.03
C GLU A 110 66.51 1.11 -10.16
N MET A 111 65.51 1.92 -9.84
CA MET A 111 64.83 2.78 -10.80
C MET A 111 65.25 4.22 -10.56
N LYS A 112 66.09 4.78 -11.44
CA LYS A 112 66.40 6.22 -11.48
C LYS A 112 65.08 6.99 -11.53
N THR A 113 64.82 7.76 -10.48
CA THR A 113 63.61 8.57 -10.35
C THR A 113 64.03 9.99 -10.01
N GLU A 114 63.48 10.96 -10.72
CA GLU A 114 63.70 12.40 -10.50
C GLU A 114 62.82 12.96 -9.36
N ASP A 115 61.99 12.12 -8.73
CA ASP A 115 61.08 12.51 -7.65
C ASP A 115 61.84 12.59 -6.32
N PRO A 116 62.02 13.78 -5.72
CA PRO A 116 62.85 13.98 -4.52
C PRO A 116 62.36 13.24 -3.27
N HIS A 117 61.11 12.77 -3.29
CA HIS A 117 60.46 12.09 -2.16
C HIS A 117 60.53 10.57 -2.23
N MET A 118 61.16 10.00 -3.26
CA MET A 118 61.37 8.56 -3.39
C MET A 118 62.76 8.19 -2.89
N PRO A 119 62.96 7.03 -2.22
CA PRO A 119 61.97 5.99 -1.95
C PRO A 119 61.15 6.17 -0.66
N ASP A 120 61.49 7.16 0.18
CA ASP A 120 60.99 7.28 1.56
C ASP A 120 59.49 7.58 1.68
N LEU A 121 58.89 8.29 0.71
CA LEU A 121 57.47 8.68 0.74
C LEU A 121 56.77 8.36 -0.60
N PRO A 122 56.54 7.07 -0.90
CA PRO A 122 56.07 6.63 -2.21
C PRO A 122 54.58 6.84 -2.47
N PHE A 123 53.81 7.20 -1.45
CA PHE A 123 52.37 7.46 -1.58
C PHE A 123 52.10 8.97 -1.76
N LYS A 124 51.59 9.35 -2.93
CA LYS A 124 51.18 10.71 -3.26
C LYS A 124 49.66 10.86 -3.17
N VAL A 125 49.21 11.87 -2.44
CA VAL A 125 47.80 12.26 -2.35
C VAL A 125 47.65 13.71 -2.79
N ILE A 126 46.71 13.96 -3.69
CA ILE A 126 46.27 15.32 -4.05
C ILE A 126 44.84 15.46 -3.55
N LEU A 127 44.63 16.37 -2.60
CA LEU A 127 43.35 16.67 -1.99
C LEU A 127 42.83 18.00 -2.52
N ILE A 128 41.61 17.98 -3.05
CA ILE A 128 40.85 19.17 -3.44
C ILE A 128 39.62 19.20 -2.54
N ASN A 129 39.73 19.85 -1.38
CA ASN A 129 38.69 19.94 -0.35
C ASN A 129 37.72 21.09 -0.63
N ARG A 130 37.22 21.20 -1.86
CA ARG A 130 36.28 22.25 -2.29
C ARG A 130 34.84 21.74 -2.23
N HIS A 131 34.17 21.95 -1.10
CA HIS A 131 32.77 21.59 -0.94
C HIS A 131 31.85 22.79 -1.18
N ASN A 132 30.62 22.52 -1.58
CA ASN A 132 29.56 23.53 -1.74
C ASN A 132 28.39 23.26 -0.78
N HIS A 133 28.66 22.52 0.28
CA HIS A 133 27.73 22.11 1.30
C HIS A 133 28.51 22.00 2.62
N ASN A 134 27.80 22.16 3.74
CA ASN A 134 28.36 21.95 5.06
C ASN A 134 28.71 20.47 5.28
N LEU A 135 29.72 20.17 6.10
CA LEU A 135 30.23 18.80 6.34
C LEU A 135 29.67 18.17 7.62
N PHE A 136 29.44 18.99 8.65
CA PHE A 136 29.13 18.54 10.01
C PHE A 136 27.67 18.78 10.41
N VAL A 137 26.83 19.23 9.48
CA VAL A 137 25.39 19.41 9.70
C VAL A 137 24.60 18.12 9.49
N ALA A 138 23.44 18.03 10.15
CA ALA A 138 22.49 16.91 10.05
C ALA A 138 22.19 16.50 8.59
N ASP A 139 22.01 17.48 7.69
CA ASP A 139 21.70 17.25 6.29
C ASP A 139 22.83 16.56 5.49
N ALA A 140 24.09 16.70 5.93
CA ALA A 140 25.24 16.06 5.31
C ALA A 140 25.53 14.69 5.93
N ILE A 141 25.50 14.59 7.26
CA ILE A 141 25.82 13.36 7.99
C ILE A 141 24.75 12.26 7.80
N ARG A 142 23.50 12.61 7.51
CA ARG A 142 22.43 11.65 7.17
C ARG A 142 22.68 10.86 5.87
N HIS A 143 23.65 11.27 5.06
CA HIS A 143 23.98 10.62 3.79
C HIS A 143 25.25 9.76 3.88
N ARG A 144 25.86 9.63 5.07
CA ARG A 144 26.99 8.73 5.34
C ARG A 144 26.59 7.26 5.21
N ASP A 145 27.59 6.40 5.09
CA ASP A 145 27.36 4.95 5.21
C ASP A 145 26.99 4.58 6.64
N VAL A 146 26.25 3.48 6.78
CA VAL A 146 25.97 2.90 8.09
C VAL A 146 27.24 2.26 8.63
N GLY A 147 27.55 2.52 9.90
CA GLY A 147 28.72 1.96 10.58
C GLY A 147 28.51 0.52 11.02
N GLU A 148 29.62 -0.21 11.20
CA GLU A 148 29.60 -1.62 11.60
C GLU A 148 28.97 -1.83 12.98
N LYS A 149 29.20 -0.91 13.93
CA LYS A 149 28.58 -0.98 15.27
C LYS A 149 27.05 -1.01 15.18
N ALA A 150 26.46 -0.14 14.35
CA ALA A 150 25.01 -0.10 14.16
C ALA A 150 24.50 -1.38 13.49
N ASN A 151 25.24 -1.93 12.51
CA ASN A 151 24.88 -3.19 11.88
C ASN A 151 24.92 -4.36 12.88
N ASN A 152 25.95 -4.45 13.72
CA ASN A 152 26.07 -5.53 14.70
C ASN A 152 24.94 -5.50 15.73
N ILE A 153 24.55 -4.31 16.21
CA ILE A 153 23.40 -4.17 17.13
C ILE A 153 22.11 -4.62 16.44
N LEU A 154 21.89 -4.19 15.19
CA LEU A 154 20.69 -4.58 14.44
C LEU A 154 20.64 -6.09 14.18
N THR A 155 21.77 -6.71 13.81
CA THR A 155 21.86 -8.17 13.63
C THR A 155 21.46 -8.92 14.90
N GLY A 156 22.02 -8.54 16.06
CA GLY A 156 21.63 -9.17 17.34
C GLY A 156 20.15 -8.99 17.68
N LEU A 157 19.54 -7.84 17.35
CA LEU A 157 18.11 -7.63 17.54
C LEU A 157 17.26 -8.51 16.61
N PHE A 158 17.71 -8.75 15.38
CA PHE A 158 17.00 -9.64 14.44
C PHE A 158 17.06 -11.11 14.88
N GLU A 159 18.20 -11.55 15.41
CA GLU A 159 18.35 -12.90 15.97
C GLU A 159 17.37 -13.17 17.13
N ILE A 160 17.00 -12.12 17.89
CA ILE A 160 16.02 -12.18 18.98
C ILE A 160 14.57 -12.05 18.45
N GLY A 161 14.38 -11.87 17.14
CA GLY A 161 13.06 -11.83 16.49
C GLY A 161 12.44 -10.43 16.36
N HIS A 162 13.21 -9.36 16.52
CA HIS A 162 12.70 -8.01 16.28
C HIS A 162 12.41 -7.78 14.78
N THR A 163 11.29 -7.13 14.47
CA THR A 163 11.05 -6.56 13.13
C THR A 163 11.98 -5.37 12.85
N PRO A 164 12.25 -5.00 11.59
CA PRO A 164 13.04 -3.82 11.24
C PRO A 164 12.60 -2.52 11.95
N THR A 165 11.29 -2.34 12.11
CA THR A 165 10.72 -1.18 12.79
C THR A 165 10.98 -1.22 14.29
N SER A 166 10.78 -2.38 14.92
CA SER A 166 11.04 -2.51 16.36
C SER A 166 12.53 -2.46 16.69
N ALA A 167 13.39 -3.09 15.87
CA ALA A 167 14.84 -3.06 16.07
C ALA A 167 15.38 -1.63 15.98
N LEU A 168 14.93 -0.85 14.99
CA LEU A 168 15.30 0.55 14.88
C LEU A 168 14.75 1.41 16.03
N ALA A 169 13.57 1.08 16.54
CA ALA A 169 13.00 1.78 17.70
C ALA A 169 13.82 1.51 18.97
N VAL A 170 14.26 0.27 19.19
CA VAL A 170 15.15 -0.11 20.30
C VAL A 170 16.48 0.63 20.17
N LEU A 171 17.13 0.56 18.99
CA LEU A 171 18.39 1.29 18.76
C LEU A 171 18.25 2.79 19.03
N LYS A 172 17.15 3.42 18.59
CA LYS A 172 16.91 4.85 18.86
C LYS A 172 16.71 5.14 20.34
N HIS A 173 16.00 4.27 21.05
CA HIS A 173 15.81 4.39 22.48
C HIS A 173 17.15 4.29 23.22
N ASP A 174 17.99 3.33 22.88
CA ASP A 174 19.31 3.14 23.49
C ASP A 174 20.21 4.36 23.25
N LEU A 175 20.22 4.89 22.01
CA LEU A 175 20.92 6.14 21.68
C LEU A 175 20.36 7.35 22.44
N GLN A 176 19.05 7.39 22.72
CA GLN A 176 18.45 8.46 23.50
C GLN A 176 18.90 8.39 24.97
N MET A 177 18.99 7.19 25.53
CA MET A 177 19.48 6.96 26.89
C MET A 177 20.97 7.29 27.02
N GLU A 178 21.79 6.91 26.03
CA GLU A 178 23.26 7.14 26.05
C GLU A 178 23.61 8.62 25.86
N TYR A 179 22.96 9.33 24.93
CA TYR A 179 23.37 10.68 24.52
C TYR A 179 22.48 11.81 25.07
N GLY A 180 21.33 11.50 25.68
CA GLY A 180 20.43 12.48 26.29
C GLY A 180 20.08 13.62 25.33
N GLN A 181 20.43 14.86 25.69
CA GLN A 181 20.17 16.05 24.86
C GLN A 181 20.92 16.04 23.51
N ARG A 182 22.04 15.32 23.41
CA ARG A 182 22.81 15.19 22.15
C ARG A 182 22.19 14.20 21.16
N TYR A 183 21.15 13.47 21.57
CA TYR A 183 20.43 12.50 20.74
C TYR A 183 19.95 13.10 19.41
N VAL A 184 19.53 14.37 19.38
CA VAL A 184 19.07 15.04 18.16
C VAL A 184 20.14 15.02 17.06
N TYR A 185 21.41 15.19 17.41
CA TYR A 185 22.52 15.17 16.47
C TYR A 185 22.94 13.75 16.09
N VAL A 186 22.95 12.84 17.07
CA VAL A 186 23.35 11.43 16.88
C VAL A 186 22.33 10.69 16.01
N SER A 187 21.04 10.91 16.23
CA SER A 187 19.96 10.30 15.45
C SER A 187 19.92 10.77 13.99
N ALA A 188 20.51 11.94 13.67
CA ALA A 188 20.67 12.41 12.30
C ALA A 188 21.89 11.79 11.59
N ASN A 189 22.86 11.24 12.34
CA ASN A 189 24.04 10.60 11.78
C ASN A 189 23.73 9.17 11.32
N ARG A 190 23.70 8.95 10.00
CA ARG A 190 23.37 7.65 9.41
C ARG A 190 24.38 6.55 9.75
N GLU A 191 25.61 6.92 10.11
CA GLU A 191 26.63 5.98 10.56
C GLU A 191 26.26 5.30 11.89
N ILE A 192 25.57 6.04 12.77
CA ILE A 192 25.20 5.59 14.12
C ILE A 192 23.74 5.12 14.15
N CYS A 193 22.84 5.91 13.55
CA CYS A 193 21.42 5.63 13.49
C CYS A 193 20.97 5.47 12.03
N PRO A 194 20.84 4.22 11.53
CA PRO A 194 20.41 3.97 10.17
C PRO A 194 18.97 4.47 9.91
N ASP A 195 18.67 4.72 8.64
CA ASP A 195 17.30 4.97 8.20
C ASP A 195 16.51 3.65 8.08
N LEU A 196 15.20 3.70 8.34
CA LEU A 196 14.34 2.51 8.26
C LEU A 196 14.43 1.78 6.89
N PRO A 197 14.46 2.47 5.74
CA PRO A 197 14.67 1.82 4.45
C PRO A 197 15.96 1.01 4.32
N TYR A 198 17.04 1.42 5.00
CA TYR A 198 18.27 0.65 5.09
C TYR A 198 18.07 -0.60 5.93
N VAL A 199 17.52 -0.46 7.14
CA VAL A 199 17.29 -1.57 8.07
C VAL A 199 16.40 -2.64 7.43
N GLN A 200 15.31 -2.22 6.78
CA GLN A 200 14.43 -3.14 6.03
C GLN A 200 15.18 -3.89 4.93
N ARG A 201 16.03 -3.19 4.17
CA ARG A 201 16.82 -3.80 3.10
C ARG A 201 17.87 -4.78 3.63
N TRP A 202 18.47 -4.46 4.78
CA TRP A 202 19.47 -5.30 5.42
C TRP A 202 18.88 -6.66 5.79
N VAL A 203 17.78 -6.66 6.54
CA VAL A 203 17.05 -7.88 6.91
C VAL A 203 16.64 -8.67 5.67
N CYS A 204 16.02 -8.00 4.69
CA CYS A 204 15.55 -8.70 3.50
C CYS A 204 16.71 -9.31 2.68
N ARG A 205 17.91 -8.74 2.72
CA ARG A 205 19.08 -9.27 2.01
C ARG A 205 19.63 -10.52 2.69
N GLU A 206 19.67 -10.52 4.02
CA GLU A 206 20.10 -11.70 4.79
C GLU A 206 19.07 -12.84 4.65
N GLU A 207 17.78 -12.53 4.76
CA GLU A 207 16.72 -13.54 4.68
C GLU A 207 16.45 -14.07 3.27
N TYR A 208 16.41 -13.18 2.27
CA TYR A 208 15.95 -13.53 0.91
C TYR A 208 17.05 -13.42 -0.16
N GLY A 209 18.29 -13.15 0.23
CA GLY A 209 19.47 -13.19 -0.65
C GLY A 209 19.62 -11.98 -1.57
N THR A 210 20.09 -12.21 -2.81
CA THR A 210 20.34 -11.13 -3.77
C THR A 210 19.03 -10.58 -4.34
N GLN A 211 19.04 -9.31 -4.74
CA GLN A 211 17.84 -8.66 -5.30
C GLN A 211 17.47 -9.23 -6.68
N THR A 212 18.46 -9.54 -7.50
CA THR A 212 18.30 -10.04 -8.88
C THR A 212 19.38 -11.08 -9.22
N GLY A 213 19.23 -11.71 -10.38
CA GLY A 213 20.21 -12.61 -10.98
C GLY A 213 20.06 -14.09 -10.60
N PRO A 214 21.03 -14.93 -11.03
CA PRO A 214 20.94 -16.39 -10.89
C PRO A 214 20.84 -16.87 -9.44
N THR A 215 21.53 -16.21 -8.50
CA THR A 215 21.48 -16.53 -7.07
C THR A 215 20.08 -16.36 -6.48
N MET A 216 19.37 -15.29 -6.89
CA MET A 216 17.98 -15.05 -6.48
C MET A 216 17.04 -16.12 -7.04
N LEU A 217 17.24 -16.53 -8.31
CA LEU A 217 16.46 -17.59 -8.93
C LEU A 217 16.68 -18.95 -8.26
N ALA A 218 17.92 -19.26 -7.86
CA ALA A 218 18.23 -20.47 -7.11
C ALA A 218 17.55 -20.48 -5.73
N ALA A 219 17.56 -19.34 -5.02
CA ALA A 219 16.86 -19.19 -3.75
C ALA A 219 15.34 -19.35 -3.91
N LEU A 220 14.75 -18.74 -4.95
CA LEU A 220 13.34 -18.88 -5.27
C LEU A 220 12.96 -20.34 -5.55
N LYS A 221 13.77 -21.04 -6.35
CA LYS A 221 13.55 -22.46 -6.67
C LYS A 221 13.53 -23.32 -5.42
N LEU A 222 14.53 -23.15 -4.55
CA LEU A 222 14.60 -23.85 -3.26
C LEU A 222 13.37 -23.54 -2.39
N GLN A 223 12.92 -22.29 -2.35
CA GLN A 223 11.76 -21.89 -1.56
C GLN A 223 10.44 -22.50 -2.08
N VAL A 224 10.28 -22.62 -3.41
CA VAL A 224 9.14 -23.32 -4.02
C VAL A 224 9.16 -24.82 -3.65
N GLU A 225 10.33 -25.46 -3.68
CA GLU A 225 10.50 -26.86 -3.28
C GLU A 225 10.15 -27.07 -1.79
N ILE A 226 10.66 -26.21 -0.90
CA ILE A 226 10.34 -26.24 0.54
C ILE A 226 8.85 -26.06 0.76
N TYR A 227 8.20 -25.12 0.07
CA TYR A 227 6.78 -24.87 0.20
C TYR A 227 5.93 -26.06 -0.26
N ASN A 228 6.26 -26.66 -1.41
CA ASN A 228 5.56 -27.85 -1.91
C ASN A 228 5.72 -29.05 -0.95
N ASN A 229 6.94 -29.27 -0.43
CA ASN A 229 7.19 -30.31 0.56
C ASN A 229 6.38 -30.10 1.84
N LYS A 230 6.29 -28.84 2.31
CA LYS A 230 5.47 -28.48 3.47
C LYS A 230 3.98 -28.74 3.23
N CYS A 231 3.50 -28.49 2.02
CA CYS A 231 2.11 -28.74 1.64
C CYS A 231 1.82 -30.23 1.37
N ASN A 232 2.86 -31.07 1.25
CA ASN A 232 2.77 -32.45 0.78
C ASN A 232 2.01 -32.58 -0.56
N ASP A 233 2.14 -31.57 -1.42
CA ASP A 233 1.44 -31.46 -2.70
C ASP A 233 2.15 -30.42 -3.58
N THR A 234 1.99 -30.52 -4.90
CA THR A 234 2.47 -29.51 -5.84
C THR A 234 1.51 -28.32 -5.79
N CYS A 235 1.85 -27.29 -5.00
CA CYS A 235 1.05 -26.08 -4.83
C CYS A 235 1.66 -24.86 -5.52
N ALA A 236 2.94 -24.91 -5.89
CA ALA A 236 3.61 -23.86 -6.63
C ALA A 236 4.52 -24.43 -7.72
N LEU A 237 4.60 -23.73 -8.84
CA LEU A 237 5.52 -24.04 -9.95
C LEU A 237 6.37 -22.82 -10.28
N LEU A 238 7.65 -23.05 -10.52
CA LEU A 238 8.57 -22.08 -11.08
C LEU A 238 8.89 -22.49 -12.52
N GLY A 239 8.43 -21.68 -13.47
CA GLY A 239 8.77 -21.77 -14.88
C GLY A 239 9.64 -20.61 -15.35
N THR A 240 10.04 -20.71 -16.62
CA THR A 240 10.77 -19.66 -17.33
C THR A 240 9.99 -19.28 -18.58
N THR A 241 9.84 -17.97 -18.80
CA THR A 241 9.22 -17.41 -20.01
C THR A 241 10.10 -17.63 -21.24
N SER A 242 9.55 -17.41 -22.44
CA SER A 242 10.31 -17.44 -23.71
C SER A 242 11.50 -16.46 -23.74
N GLN A 243 11.47 -15.42 -22.90
CA GLN A 243 12.51 -14.39 -22.79
C GLN A 243 13.50 -14.66 -21.63
N GLY A 244 13.41 -15.82 -20.97
CA GLY A 244 14.31 -16.16 -19.87
C GLY A 244 13.93 -15.57 -18.50
N ALA A 245 12.84 -14.80 -18.40
CA ALA A 245 12.35 -14.26 -17.14
C ALA A 245 11.59 -15.32 -16.31
N PRO A 246 11.64 -15.26 -14.97
CA PRO A 246 10.91 -16.18 -14.11
C PRO A 246 9.39 -15.97 -14.18
N LEU A 247 8.65 -17.08 -14.13
CA LEU A 247 7.21 -17.14 -14.03
C LEU A 247 6.86 -18.07 -12.87
N VAL A 248 6.19 -17.56 -11.85
CA VAL A 248 5.77 -18.36 -10.69
C VAL A 248 4.26 -18.49 -10.69
N VAL A 249 3.77 -19.71 -10.50
CA VAL A 249 2.35 -19.99 -10.35
C VAL A 249 2.12 -20.58 -8.98
N VAL A 250 1.08 -20.09 -8.28
CA VAL A 250 0.70 -20.56 -6.95
C VAL A 250 -0.78 -20.92 -6.93
N CYS A 251 -1.07 -22.14 -6.48
CA CYS A 251 -2.38 -22.63 -6.07
C CYS A 251 -2.20 -23.30 -4.70
N SER A 252 -2.38 -22.51 -3.64
CA SER A 252 -2.25 -22.96 -2.24
C SER A 252 -3.26 -24.07 -1.90
N PRO A 253 -3.05 -24.83 -0.80
CA PRO A 253 -4.02 -25.80 -0.31
C PRO A 253 -5.43 -25.21 -0.15
N LEU A 254 -5.55 -23.97 0.35
CA LEU A 254 -6.83 -23.27 0.39
C LEU A 254 -7.43 -23.08 -1.01
N MET A 255 -6.65 -22.58 -1.98
CA MET A 255 -7.11 -22.36 -3.36
C MET A 255 -7.58 -23.67 -4.02
N LYS A 256 -6.88 -24.79 -3.79
CA LYS A 256 -7.30 -26.12 -4.26
C LYS A 256 -8.65 -26.54 -3.70
N LYS A 257 -8.94 -26.21 -2.43
CA LYS A 257 -10.29 -26.42 -1.84
C LYS A 257 -11.33 -25.51 -2.47
N VAL A 258 -11.00 -24.24 -2.74
CA VAL A 258 -11.90 -23.29 -3.42
C VAL A 258 -12.27 -23.79 -4.82
N HIS A 259 -11.36 -24.46 -5.53
CA HIS A 259 -11.64 -25.09 -6.82
C HIS A 259 -12.68 -26.22 -6.77
N GLN A 260 -13.04 -26.75 -5.59
CA GLN A 260 -14.11 -27.74 -5.45
C GLN A 260 -15.50 -27.09 -5.37
N LEU A 261 -15.58 -25.77 -5.17
CA LEU A 261 -16.85 -25.04 -5.11
C LEU A 261 -17.46 -24.94 -6.52
N LYS A 262 -18.77 -25.20 -6.64
CA LYS A 262 -19.53 -25.06 -7.90
C LYS A 262 -19.29 -23.72 -8.60
N HIS A 263 -19.30 -22.64 -7.82
CA HIS A 263 -19.02 -21.27 -8.26
C HIS A 263 -17.69 -21.10 -9.00
N SER A 264 -16.65 -21.87 -8.64
CA SER A 264 -15.35 -21.82 -9.30
C SER A 264 -15.40 -22.27 -10.76
N GLY A 265 -16.30 -23.20 -11.10
CA GLY A 265 -16.56 -23.65 -12.47
C GLY A 265 -17.47 -22.72 -13.27
N GLU A 266 -18.28 -21.92 -12.59
CA GLU A 266 -19.23 -20.98 -13.21
C GLU A 266 -18.55 -19.65 -13.55
N LEU A 267 -17.91 -19.01 -12.57
CA LEU A 267 -17.47 -17.63 -12.66
C LEU A 267 -16.06 -17.42 -12.08
N CYS A 268 -15.20 -16.82 -12.89
CA CYS A 268 -13.86 -16.39 -12.51
C CYS A 268 -13.67 -14.89 -12.77
N PHE A 269 -13.04 -14.20 -11.83
CA PHE A 269 -12.54 -12.85 -11.98
C PHE A 269 -11.02 -12.89 -12.05
N ILE A 270 -10.45 -12.05 -12.90
CA ILE A 270 -8.99 -11.87 -12.96
C ILE A 270 -8.69 -10.38 -12.93
N ASP A 271 -7.67 -10.02 -12.16
CA ASP A 271 -7.11 -8.67 -12.12
C ASP A 271 -5.61 -8.76 -11.87
N SER A 272 -4.91 -7.71 -12.28
CA SER A 272 -3.46 -7.64 -12.17
C SER A 272 -3.02 -6.41 -11.38
N SER A 273 -1.88 -6.54 -10.69
CA SER A 273 -1.19 -5.40 -10.12
C SER A 273 0.30 -5.46 -10.36
N GLY A 274 0.82 -4.42 -11.00
CA GLY A 274 2.26 -4.23 -11.22
C GLY A 274 2.94 -3.48 -10.07
N ASN A 275 4.27 -3.41 -10.14
CA ASN A 275 5.11 -2.70 -9.18
C ASN A 275 5.09 -3.32 -7.77
N MET A 276 4.92 -4.64 -7.70
CA MET A 276 4.79 -5.41 -6.45
C MET A 276 6.13 -5.72 -5.80
N ASP A 277 7.21 -5.73 -6.59
CA ASP A 277 8.59 -5.77 -6.13
C ASP A 277 9.42 -4.63 -6.76
N ARG A 278 10.73 -4.65 -6.56
CA ARG A 278 11.65 -3.64 -7.12
C ARG A 278 11.93 -3.80 -8.62
N GLU A 279 11.74 -5.00 -9.17
CA GLU A 279 11.89 -5.29 -10.61
C GLU A 279 10.57 -5.15 -11.36
N ASN A 280 9.57 -4.52 -10.74
CA ASN A 280 8.26 -4.28 -11.31
C ASN A 280 7.48 -5.57 -11.67
N CYS A 281 7.68 -6.62 -10.87
CA CYS A 281 6.90 -7.85 -10.93
C CYS A 281 5.40 -7.54 -10.79
N ARG A 282 4.64 -8.29 -11.58
CA ARG A 282 3.20 -8.25 -11.72
C ARG A 282 2.60 -9.47 -11.06
N VAL A 283 1.56 -9.23 -10.28
CA VAL A 283 0.77 -10.27 -9.63
C VAL A 283 -0.60 -10.29 -10.31
N PHE A 284 -0.93 -11.41 -10.95
CA PHE A 284 -2.29 -11.69 -11.41
C PHE A 284 -2.99 -12.54 -10.36
N LEU A 285 -4.20 -12.14 -9.97
CA LEU A 285 -4.99 -12.83 -8.98
C LEU A 285 -6.30 -13.30 -9.62
N LEU A 286 -6.52 -14.61 -9.59
CA LEU A 286 -7.77 -15.23 -10.04
C LEU A 286 -8.67 -15.47 -8.83
N LEU A 287 -9.94 -15.13 -8.95
CA LEU A 287 -10.93 -15.21 -7.86
C LEU A 287 -12.24 -15.80 -8.36
N THR A 288 -13.01 -16.39 -7.45
CA THR A 288 -14.41 -16.78 -7.70
C THR A 288 -15.35 -16.15 -6.68
N HIS A 289 -16.64 -16.14 -7.00
CA HIS A 289 -17.69 -15.71 -6.09
C HIS A 289 -17.91 -16.72 -4.95
N SER A 290 -18.23 -16.21 -3.75
CA SER A 290 -18.73 -17.01 -2.63
C SER A 290 -19.49 -16.12 -1.65
N CYS A 291 -20.17 -16.73 -0.68
CA CYS A 291 -20.78 -16.05 0.46
C CYS A 291 -19.77 -15.29 1.35
N ALA A 292 -18.49 -15.68 1.35
CA ALA A 292 -17.39 -14.98 2.02
C ALA A 292 -16.76 -13.86 1.15
N GLY A 293 -17.38 -13.54 0.01
CA GLY A 293 -16.87 -12.64 -1.03
C GLY A 293 -15.93 -13.36 -2.01
N GLY A 294 -15.08 -12.60 -2.70
CA GLY A 294 -14.11 -13.16 -3.66
C GLY A 294 -13.08 -14.05 -2.98
N LEU A 295 -13.04 -15.34 -3.34
CA LEU A 295 -12.05 -16.32 -2.86
C LEU A 295 -11.02 -16.62 -3.95
N PRO A 296 -9.74 -16.79 -3.59
CA PRO A 296 -8.67 -16.99 -4.58
C PRO A 296 -8.71 -18.39 -5.20
N LEU A 297 -8.52 -18.43 -6.51
CA LEU A 297 -8.33 -19.65 -7.31
C LEU A 297 -6.84 -19.86 -7.65
N GLY A 298 -6.08 -18.79 -7.85
CA GLY A 298 -4.68 -18.92 -8.18
C GLY A 298 -3.98 -17.58 -8.34
N ILE A 299 -2.65 -17.63 -8.32
CA ILE A 299 -1.78 -16.46 -8.44
C ILE A 299 -0.74 -16.72 -9.52
N LEU A 300 -0.51 -15.73 -10.39
CA LEU A 300 0.60 -15.71 -11.33
C LEU A 300 1.54 -14.54 -11.00
N LEU A 301 2.83 -14.82 -10.88
CA LEU A 301 3.90 -13.84 -10.71
C LEU A 301 4.75 -13.82 -11.97
N CYS A 302 4.81 -12.68 -12.64
CA CYS A 302 5.61 -12.51 -13.85
C CYS A 302 6.23 -11.12 -13.94
N GLN A 303 7.24 -10.97 -14.77
CA GLN A 303 7.88 -9.67 -15.05
C GLN A 303 7.38 -9.02 -16.35
N SER A 304 6.57 -9.73 -17.13
CA SER A 304 6.01 -9.27 -18.40
C SER A 304 4.49 -9.45 -18.45
N GLU A 305 3.82 -8.54 -19.14
CA GLU A 305 2.36 -8.57 -19.37
C GLU A 305 1.99 -8.99 -20.79
N ASP A 306 2.94 -9.56 -21.53
CA ASP A 306 2.65 -10.05 -22.87
C ASP A 306 1.72 -11.26 -22.82
N GLU A 307 0.97 -11.43 -23.91
CA GLU A 307 -0.04 -12.48 -24.06
C GLU A 307 0.55 -13.89 -23.90
N GLN A 308 1.78 -14.11 -24.37
CA GLN A 308 2.44 -15.42 -24.31
C GLN A 308 2.78 -15.80 -22.86
N THR A 309 3.35 -14.87 -22.10
CA THR A 309 3.69 -15.06 -20.68
C THR A 309 2.44 -15.35 -19.84
N ILE A 310 1.36 -14.58 -20.03
CA ILE A 310 0.10 -14.80 -19.29
C ILE A 310 -0.50 -16.17 -19.66
N ALA A 311 -0.53 -16.52 -20.94
CA ALA A 311 -1.05 -17.81 -21.40
C ALA A 311 -0.25 -18.98 -20.82
N GLN A 312 1.08 -18.88 -20.78
CA GLN A 312 1.94 -19.88 -20.17
C GLN A 312 1.66 -20.02 -18.67
N GLY A 313 1.44 -18.91 -17.96
CA GLY A 313 1.08 -18.93 -16.53
C GLY A 313 -0.27 -19.60 -16.28
N LEU A 314 -1.28 -19.31 -17.10
CA LEU A 314 -2.59 -19.95 -17.01
C LEU A 314 -2.52 -21.46 -17.32
N GLU A 315 -1.67 -21.88 -18.27
CA GLU A 315 -1.45 -23.30 -18.56
C GLU A 315 -0.80 -24.02 -17.37
N GLN A 316 0.23 -23.41 -16.78
CA GLN A 316 0.86 -23.93 -15.57
C GLN A 316 -0.12 -23.98 -14.40
N LEU A 317 -1.03 -23.01 -14.27
CA LEU A 317 -2.07 -23.05 -13.24
C LEU A 317 -2.99 -24.26 -13.42
N LYS A 318 -3.41 -24.58 -14.66
CA LYS A 318 -4.20 -25.78 -14.93
C LYS A 318 -3.48 -27.06 -14.50
N GLN A 319 -2.16 -27.14 -14.71
CA GLN A 319 -1.36 -28.28 -14.27
C GLN A 319 -1.34 -28.43 -12.73
N VAL A 320 -1.21 -27.33 -11.99
CA VAL A 320 -1.20 -27.35 -10.51
C VAL A 320 -2.57 -27.70 -9.94
N VAL A 321 -3.63 -27.21 -10.58
CA VAL A 321 -5.02 -27.42 -10.15
C VAL A 321 -5.50 -28.85 -10.44
N GLY A 322 -5.11 -29.42 -11.59
CA GLY A 322 -5.49 -30.77 -12.01
C GLY A 322 -6.92 -30.90 -12.53
N GLU A 323 -7.33 -32.12 -12.87
CA GLU A 323 -8.61 -32.42 -13.54
C GLU A 323 -9.84 -32.13 -12.68
N LYS A 324 -9.71 -32.23 -11.35
CA LYS A 324 -10.79 -31.91 -10.41
C LYS A 324 -10.97 -30.40 -10.18
N GLY A 325 -10.19 -29.57 -10.86
CA GLY A 325 -10.29 -28.12 -10.81
C GLY A 325 -11.62 -27.57 -11.30
N PHE A 326 -11.93 -26.34 -10.87
CA PHE A 326 -13.05 -25.57 -11.41
C PHE A 326 -14.38 -26.34 -11.35
N ALA A 327 -14.70 -26.90 -10.19
CA ALA A 327 -15.85 -27.78 -9.95
C ALA A 327 -15.92 -28.99 -10.89
N GLY A 328 -14.77 -29.64 -11.13
CA GLY A 328 -14.68 -30.83 -12.00
C GLY A 328 -14.59 -30.53 -13.50
N ARG A 329 -14.51 -29.26 -13.90
CA ARG A 329 -14.30 -28.87 -15.30
C ARG A 329 -12.84 -28.95 -15.75
N GLY A 330 -11.91 -29.05 -14.79
CA GLY A 330 -10.49 -29.28 -15.04
C GLY A 330 -9.88 -28.29 -16.03
N HIS A 331 -9.32 -28.82 -17.13
CA HIS A 331 -8.66 -28.03 -18.17
C HIS A 331 -9.60 -27.14 -18.99
N GLU A 332 -10.92 -27.35 -18.92
CA GLU A 332 -11.88 -26.44 -19.58
C GLU A 332 -12.00 -25.10 -18.86
N GLY A 333 -11.66 -25.05 -17.57
CA GLY A 333 -11.71 -23.85 -16.75
C GLY A 333 -13.12 -23.38 -16.39
N PRO A 334 -13.31 -22.09 -16.08
CA PRO A 334 -14.60 -21.48 -15.71
C PRO A 334 -15.49 -21.24 -16.94
N GLN A 335 -16.82 -21.11 -16.77
CA GLN A 335 -17.76 -20.90 -17.89
C GLN A 335 -17.72 -19.43 -18.32
N LEU A 336 -17.53 -18.55 -17.34
CA LEU A 336 -17.49 -17.12 -17.51
C LEU A 336 -16.23 -16.56 -16.85
N VAL A 337 -15.52 -15.70 -17.57
CA VAL A 337 -14.40 -14.93 -17.01
C VAL A 337 -14.69 -13.43 -17.17
N ILE A 338 -14.58 -12.69 -16.06
CA ILE A 338 -14.67 -11.24 -16.03
C ILE A 338 -13.26 -10.66 -15.86
N THR A 339 -12.84 -9.83 -16.80
CA THR A 339 -11.49 -9.26 -16.88
C THR A 339 -11.51 -7.76 -17.20
N ASP A 340 -10.38 -7.07 -17.03
CA ASP A 340 -10.17 -5.70 -17.53
C ASP A 340 -10.07 -5.68 -19.06
N ASP A 341 -10.14 -4.49 -19.66
CA ASP A 341 -9.88 -4.30 -21.09
C ASP A 341 -8.38 -4.31 -21.40
N CYS A 342 -7.76 -5.46 -21.15
CA CYS A 342 -6.37 -5.73 -21.49
C CYS A 342 -6.32 -6.71 -22.67
N ARG A 343 -5.81 -6.27 -23.82
CA ARG A 343 -5.70 -7.12 -25.02
C ARG A 343 -4.90 -8.40 -24.75
N ALA A 344 -3.76 -8.28 -24.08
CA ALA A 344 -2.87 -9.41 -23.81
C ALA A 344 -3.53 -10.42 -22.85
N GLU A 345 -4.17 -9.93 -21.78
CA GLU A 345 -4.89 -10.78 -20.83
C GLU A 345 -6.06 -11.51 -21.50
N ARG A 346 -6.85 -10.79 -22.31
CA ARG A 346 -7.97 -11.36 -23.05
C ARG A 346 -7.51 -12.40 -24.07
N GLY A 347 -6.42 -12.14 -24.80
CA GLY A 347 -5.83 -13.10 -25.72
C GLY A 347 -5.37 -14.38 -25.00
N ALA A 348 -4.68 -14.20 -23.87
CA ALA A 348 -4.19 -15.29 -23.04
C ALA A 348 -5.33 -16.15 -22.47
N LEU A 349 -6.40 -15.52 -21.98
CA LEU A 349 -7.59 -16.22 -21.47
C LEU A 349 -8.32 -17.01 -22.57
N ARG A 350 -8.47 -16.44 -23.79
CA ARG A 350 -9.06 -17.18 -24.92
C ARG A 350 -8.23 -18.40 -25.29
N LYS A 351 -6.90 -18.30 -25.21
CA LYS A 351 -6.00 -19.40 -25.48
C LYS A 351 -6.05 -20.47 -24.39
N ALA A 352 -6.07 -20.05 -23.12
CA ALA A 352 -6.07 -20.96 -21.98
C ALA A 352 -7.42 -21.65 -21.75
N PHE A 353 -8.53 -20.93 -21.97
CA PHE A 353 -9.91 -21.36 -21.73
C PHE A 353 -10.81 -21.03 -22.93
N PRO A 354 -10.68 -21.77 -24.05
CA PRO A 354 -11.39 -21.44 -25.30
C PRO A 354 -12.92 -21.59 -25.20
N LYS A 355 -13.42 -22.41 -24.27
CA LYS A 355 -14.85 -22.59 -24.01
C LYS A 355 -15.43 -21.55 -23.05
N ALA A 356 -14.60 -20.73 -22.41
CA ALA A 356 -15.06 -19.71 -21.48
C ALA A 356 -15.56 -18.48 -22.24
N THR A 357 -16.71 -17.95 -21.83
CA THR A 357 -17.18 -16.65 -22.29
C THR A 357 -16.39 -15.55 -21.57
N LEU A 358 -15.84 -14.59 -22.32
CA LEU A 358 -15.12 -13.46 -21.75
C LEU A 358 -15.99 -12.21 -21.72
N LEU A 359 -16.20 -11.65 -20.53
CA LEU A 359 -16.87 -10.36 -20.33
C LEU A 359 -15.88 -9.32 -19.82
N LEU A 360 -16.05 -8.08 -20.30
CA LEU A 360 -15.37 -6.94 -19.71
C LEU A 360 -16.04 -6.54 -18.40
N CYS A 361 -15.25 -6.18 -17.41
CA CYS A 361 -15.71 -5.60 -16.15
C CYS A 361 -16.50 -4.28 -16.36
N SER A 362 -17.74 -4.16 -15.84
CA SER A 362 -18.49 -2.88 -15.95
C SER A 362 -17.78 -1.73 -15.28
N PHE A 363 -17.08 -1.97 -14.18
CA PHE A 363 -16.39 -0.90 -13.47
C PHE A 363 -15.26 -0.31 -14.32
N HIS A 364 -14.43 -1.15 -14.94
CA HIS A 364 -13.36 -0.67 -15.81
C HIS A 364 -13.91 -0.03 -17.08
N LEU A 365 -15.01 -0.54 -17.63
CA LEU A 365 -15.70 0.08 -18.75
C LEU A 365 -16.25 1.47 -18.38
N LEU A 366 -16.97 1.60 -17.26
CA LEU A 366 -17.44 2.88 -16.76
C LEU A 366 -16.29 3.82 -16.43
N GLN A 367 -15.19 3.31 -15.86
CA GLN A 367 -14.02 4.13 -15.58
C GLN A 367 -13.35 4.62 -16.87
N ALA A 368 -13.28 3.78 -17.90
CA ALA A 368 -12.76 4.14 -19.21
C ALA A 368 -13.65 5.21 -19.88
N VAL A 369 -14.97 5.03 -19.85
CA VAL A 369 -15.96 6.01 -20.33
C VAL A 369 -15.81 7.33 -19.58
N TRP A 370 -15.72 7.29 -18.25
CA TRP A 370 -15.49 8.48 -17.43
C TRP A 370 -14.20 9.21 -17.81
N ARG A 371 -13.08 8.48 -17.94
CA ARG A 371 -11.80 9.06 -18.35
C ARG A 371 -11.90 9.68 -19.75
N TRP A 372 -12.57 9.01 -20.68
CA TRP A 372 -12.77 9.48 -22.05
C TRP A 372 -13.63 10.75 -22.10
N LEU A 373 -14.74 10.82 -21.38
CA LEU A 373 -15.59 12.02 -21.27
C LEU A 373 -14.82 13.26 -20.77
N TRP A 374 -13.72 13.05 -20.04
CA TRP A 374 -12.85 14.09 -19.50
C TRP A 374 -11.59 14.38 -20.33
N ARG A 375 -11.38 13.66 -21.44
CA ARG A 375 -10.31 13.93 -22.40
C ARG A 375 -10.71 15.09 -23.32
N LYS A 376 -9.74 15.91 -23.75
CA LYS A 376 -9.99 17.04 -24.65
C LYS A 376 -10.47 16.56 -26.02
N GLU A 377 -9.95 15.40 -26.43
CA GLU A 377 -10.22 14.72 -27.70
C GLU A 377 -11.66 14.19 -27.80
N SER A 378 -12.40 14.12 -26.69
CA SER A 378 -13.81 13.69 -26.69
C SER A 378 -14.77 14.75 -27.24
N GLY A 379 -14.38 16.04 -27.22
CA GLY A 379 -15.27 17.14 -27.62
C GLY A 379 -16.47 17.38 -26.69
N VAL A 380 -16.62 16.62 -25.60
CA VAL A 380 -17.78 16.69 -24.70
C VAL A 380 -17.67 17.86 -23.74
N THR A 381 -18.71 18.70 -23.70
CA THR A 381 -18.76 19.87 -22.80
C THR A 381 -18.86 19.41 -21.33
N HIS A 382 -18.40 20.23 -20.39
CA HIS A 382 -18.42 19.87 -18.97
C HIS A 382 -19.84 19.59 -18.44
N GLY A 383 -20.86 20.28 -18.95
CA GLY A 383 -22.26 20.11 -18.52
C GLY A 383 -22.82 18.73 -18.87
N ASP A 384 -22.42 18.18 -20.02
CA ASP A 384 -23.05 16.98 -20.59
C ASP A 384 -22.42 15.68 -20.08
N ARG A 385 -21.22 15.74 -19.49
CA ARG A 385 -20.47 14.55 -19.03
C ARG A 385 -21.24 13.69 -18.04
N LEU A 386 -21.96 14.32 -17.11
CA LEU A 386 -22.71 13.59 -16.08
C LEU A 386 -23.93 12.88 -16.68
N ALA A 387 -24.65 13.54 -17.60
CA ALA A 387 -25.79 12.97 -18.29
C ALA A 387 -25.36 11.78 -19.18
N LEU A 388 -24.30 11.97 -19.98
CA LEU A 388 -23.77 10.91 -20.85
C LEU A 388 -23.23 9.72 -20.05
N PHE A 389 -22.57 9.96 -18.92
CA PHE A 389 -22.14 8.88 -18.04
C PHE A 389 -23.32 8.12 -17.43
N ALA A 390 -24.40 8.82 -17.05
CA ALA A 390 -25.61 8.20 -16.54
C ALA A 390 -26.27 7.29 -17.58
N ILE A 391 -26.42 7.76 -18.83
CA ILE A 391 -26.97 6.95 -19.93
C ILE A 391 -26.16 5.67 -20.14
N VAL A 392 -24.83 5.76 -20.22
CA VAL A 392 -23.96 4.58 -20.40
C VAL A 392 -24.05 3.64 -19.19
N LYS A 393 -24.17 4.18 -17.98
CA LYS A 393 -24.37 3.40 -16.78
C LYS A 393 -25.71 2.66 -16.81
N ASP A 394 -26.79 3.34 -17.14
CA ASP A 394 -28.14 2.74 -17.19
C ASP A 394 -28.22 1.67 -18.27
N LEU A 395 -27.55 1.89 -19.41
CA LEU A 395 -27.40 0.89 -20.47
C LEU A 395 -26.64 -0.36 -20.00
N LEU A 396 -25.58 -0.21 -19.20
CA LEU A 396 -24.78 -1.33 -18.69
C LEU A 396 -25.46 -2.16 -17.59
N TYR A 397 -26.41 -1.56 -16.87
CA TYR A 397 -27.17 -2.22 -15.81
C TYR A 397 -28.60 -2.58 -16.21
N CYS A 398 -28.99 -2.34 -17.46
CA CYS A 398 -30.31 -2.67 -17.99
C CYS A 398 -30.56 -4.19 -17.89
N GLN A 399 -31.70 -4.59 -17.31
CA GLN A 399 -32.04 -5.99 -17.07
C GLN A 399 -32.91 -6.61 -18.18
N GLU A 400 -33.54 -5.80 -19.03
CA GLU A 400 -34.40 -6.27 -20.13
C GLU A 400 -33.79 -6.00 -21.49
N ILE A 401 -33.57 -7.05 -22.29
CA ILE A 401 -33.01 -6.99 -23.64
C ILE A 401 -33.84 -6.06 -24.55
N GLY A 402 -35.18 -6.05 -24.42
CA GLY A 402 -36.05 -5.18 -25.22
C GLY A 402 -35.89 -3.68 -24.91
N SER A 403 -35.50 -3.33 -23.68
CA SER A 403 -35.19 -1.96 -23.27
C SER A 403 -33.75 -1.56 -23.66
N VAL A 404 -32.87 -2.54 -23.90
CA VAL A 404 -31.53 -2.33 -24.43
C VAL A 404 -31.61 -1.76 -25.84
N ASP A 405 -32.43 -2.27 -26.77
CA ASP A 405 -32.45 -1.75 -28.15
C ASP A 405 -32.86 -0.26 -28.24
N ARG A 406 -33.73 0.22 -27.34
CA ARG A 406 -34.13 1.64 -27.26
C ARG A 406 -33.00 2.52 -26.72
N LEU A 407 -32.40 2.15 -25.59
CA LEU A 407 -31.25 2.83 -24.99
C LEU A 407 -29.98 2.72 -25.85
N TYR A 408 -29.83 1.58 -26.53
CA TYR A 408 -28.76 1.27 -27.47
C TYR A 408 -28.93 2.04 -28.76
N SER A 409 -30.15 2.36 -29.21
CA SER A 409 -30.39 3.26 -30.35
C SER A 409 -30.05 4.72 -30.02
N GLU A 410 -30.22 5.16 -28.77
CA GLU A 410 -29.66 6.42 -28.25
C GLU A 410 -28.13 6.38 -28.12
N ALA A 411 -27.53 5.21 -27.85
CA ALA A 411 -26.10 5.01 -27.66
C ALA A 411 -25.35 4.50 -28.91
N ARG A 412 -26.02 4.31 -30.06
CA ARG A 412 -25.60 3.51 -31.23
C ARG A 412 -24.53 4.14 -32.12
N GLY A 413 -23.48 4.65 -31.48
CA GLY A 413 -22.20 4.93 -32.11
C GLY A 413 -21.10 3.89 -31.84
N HIS A 414 -21.30 2.81 -31.04
CA HIS A 414 -20.21 1.84 -30.79
C HIS A 414 -20.66 0.46 -30.24
N PRO A 415 -20.01 -0.67 -30.61
CA PRO A 415 -20.42 -2.02 -30.22
C PRO A 415 -19.78 -2.54 -28.92
N VAL A 416 -20.44 -2.43 -27.76
CA VAL A 416 -20.12 -3.19 -26.51
C VAL A 416 -21.36 -3.38 -25.60
N ALA A 417 -22.50 -3.84 -26.08
CA ALA A 417 -23.67 -4.02 -25.20
C ALA A 417 -24.53 -5.23 -25.55
N ALA A 418 -24.23 -6.38 -24.93
CA ALA A 418 -25.18 -7.47 -24.69
C ALA A 418 -24.72 -8.21 -23.41
N ARG A 419 -25.52 -8.16 -22.35
CA ARG A 419 -25.26 -8.84 -21.07
C ARG A 419 -26.41 -9.70 -20.53
N GLY A 420 -27.51 -9.79 -21.27
CA GLY A 420 -28.66 -10.61 -20.86
C GLY A 420 -28.52 -12.04 -21.39
N SER A 421 -27.94 -12.94 -20.58
CA SER A 421 -28.09 -14.42 -20.66
C SER A 421 -27.10 -15.23 -19.81
N PHE A 422 -26.12 -14.60 -19.13
CA PHE A 422 -25.07 -15.32 -18.39
C PHE A 422 -25.29 -15.29 -16.86
N LEU A 423 -24.96 -16.40 -16.19
CA LEU A 423 -24.93 -16.53 -14.73
C LEU A 423 -23.79 -15.69 -14.14
N THR A 424 -24.07 -14.41 -13.83
CA THR A 424 -23.08 -13.48 -13.25
C THR A 424 -23.08 -13.47 -11.72
N ARG A 425 -24.03 -14.16 -11.08
CA ARG A 425 -24.26 -14.16 -9.62
C ARG A 425 -24.42 -12.75 -9.04
N GLY A 426 -25.07 -11.85 -9.80
CA GLY A 426 -25.20 -10.42 -9.46
C GLY A 426 -23.92 -9.59 -9.60
N ASN A 427 -22.81 -10.19 -10.05
CA ASN A 427 -21.51 -9.53 -10.16
C ASN A 427 -21.27 -8.97 -11.56
N ASN A 428 -21.74 -7.73 -11.76
CA ASN A 428 -21.53 -7.01 -13.01
C ASN A 428 -20.18 -6.27 -13.10
N THR A 429 -19.43 -6.22 -12.00
CA THR A 429 -18.19 -5.46 -11.82
C THR A 429 -17.09 -6.33 -11.24
N ASN A 430 -15.82 -5.97 -11.43
CA ASN A 430 -14.66 -6.63 -10.83
C ASN A 430 -14.35 -6.15 -9.39
N ASN A 431 -15.40 -5.87 -8.63
CA ASN A 431 -15.33 -5.38 -7.26
C ASN A 431 -14.55 -6.34 -6.33
N PHE A 432 -14.69 -7.64 -6.55
CA PHE A 432 -13.96 -8.64 -5.79
C PHE A 432 -12.48 -8.61 -6.08
N ALA A 433 -12.06 -8.51 -7.33
CA ALA A 433 -10.65 -8.42 -7.62
C ALA A 433 -10.06 -7.08 -7.18
N GLU A 434 -10.76 -5.95 -7.34
CA GLU A 434 -10.29 -4.66 -6.80
C GLU A 434 -10.13 -4.72 -5.27
N ALA A 435 -11.11 -5.29 -4.56
CA ALA A 435 -11.04 -5.51 -3.13
C ALA A 435 -9.89 -6.43 -2.73
N ALA A 436 -9.65 -7.50 -3.49
CA ALA A 436 -8.57 -8.45 -3.26
C ALA A 436 -7.18 -7.84 -3.55
N ILE A 437 -7.04 -7.05 -4.62
CA ILE A 437 -5.82 -6.27 -4.92
C ILE A 437 -5.59 -5.23 -3.81
N ARG A 438 -6.63 -4.63 -3.25
CA ARG A 438 -6.51 -3.75 -2.10
C ARG A 438 -6.07 -4.50 -0.84
N VAL A 439 -6.58 -5.71 -0.58
CA VAL A 439 -6.08 -6.59 0.50
C VAL A 439 -4.61 -6.92 0.28
N LEU A 440 -4.23 -7.33 -0.93
CA LEU A 440 -2.85 -7.62 -1.29
C LEU A 440 -1.94 -6.41 -0.98
N LYS A 441 -2.32 -5.21 -1.42
CA LYS A 441 -1.54 -3.99 -1.15
C LYS A 441 -1.54 -3.59 0.32
N ASP A 442 -2.71 -3.55 0.98
CA ASP A 442 -2.85 -2.92 2.30
C ASP A 442 -2.56 -3.87 3.46
N LYS A 443 -2.86 -5.16 3.32
CA LYS A 443 -2.76 -6.16 4.38
C LYS A 443 -1.53 -7.06 4.22
N ILE A 444 -1.27 -7.52 3.00
CA ILE A 444 -0.20 -8.49 2.74
C ILE A 444 1.14 -7.77 2.59
N LEU A 445 1.18 -6.81 1.65
CA LEU A 445 2.36 -6.00 1.35
C LEU A 445 2.48 -4.75 2.22
N GLN A 446 1.43 -4.39 2.97
CA GLN A 446 1.41 -3.21 3.86
C GLN A 446 1.85 -1.89 3.18
N ARG A 447 1.51 -1.73 1.89
CA ARG A 447 1.89 -0.63 0.99
C ARG A 447 3.40 -0.48 0.78
N THR A 448 4.14 -1.55 0.99
CA THR A 448 5.56 -1.65 0.65
C THR A 448 5.76 -2.54 -0.56
N LYS A 449 6.89 -2.39 -1.25
CA LYS A 449 7.29 -3.32 -2.32
C LYS A 449 8.07 -4.45 -1.69
N ALA A 450 7.88 -5.67 -2.19
CA ALA A 450 8.78 -6.76 -1.88
C ALA A 450 10.21 -6.43 -2.34
N PHE A 451 11.18 -6.92 -1.61
CA PHE A 451 12.59 -6.75 -1.86
C PHE A 451 13.01 -7.45 -3.16
N ASN A 452 12.57 -8.70 -3.33
CA ASN A 452 12.78 -9.55 -4.50
C ASN A 452 11.62 -10.56 -4.65
N LEU A 453 11.69 -11.39 -5.69
CA LEU A 453 10.67 -12.40 -6.00
C LEU A 453 10.52 -13.48 -4.92
N PRO A 454 11.59 -14.02 -4.28
CA PRO A 454 11.48 -14.90 -3.10
C PRO A 454 10.64 -14.31 -1.96
N GLN A 455 10.88 -13.06 -1.59
CA GLN A 455 10.07 -12.41 -0.56
C GLN A 455 8.61 -12.24 -1.00
N LEU A 456 8.38 -11.86 -2.26
CA LEU A 456 7.01 -11.73 -2.77
C LEU A 456 6.27 -13.07 -2.73
N PHE A 457 6.94 -14.16 -3.12
CA PHE A 457 6.41 -15.51 -3.01
C PHE A 457 6.07 -15.87 -1.56
N ASP A 458 6.99 -15.64 -0.62
CA ASP A 458 6.78 -15.88 0.83
C ASP A 458 5.54 -15.15 1.36
N LEU A 459 5.41 -13.86 1.05
CA LEU A 459 4.30 -13.04 1.54
C LEU A 459 2.95 -13.53 1.02
N LEU A 460 2.92 -14.06 -0.21
CA LEU A 460 1.72 -14.59 -0.83
C LEU A 460 1.36 -16.00 -0.31
N THR A 461 2.34 -16.85 -0.05
CA THR A 461 2.09 -18.21 0.46
C THR A 461 1.89 -18.24 1.97
N SER A 462 2.39 -17.26 2.72
CA SER A 462 2.16 -17.17 4.16
C SER A 462 0.95 -16.29 4.49
N ARG A 463 1.04 -14.98 4.24
CA ARG A 463 0.10 -14.00 4.78
C ARG A 463 -1.23 -13.98 4.04
N LEU A 464 -1.23 -14.17 2.72
CA LEU A 464 -2.47 -14.11 1.92
C LEU A 464 -3.38 -15.30 2.25
N GLU A 465 -2.82 -16.51 2.38
CA GLU A 465 -3.57 -17.71 2.76
C GLU A 465 -4.18 -17.53 4.15
N THR A 466 -3.37 -17.21 5.17
CA THR A 466 -3.86 -16.96 6.55
C THR A 466 -4.95 -15.89 6.60
N TYR A 467 -4.85 -14.85 5.76
CA TYR A 467 -5.88 -13.83 5.69
C TYR A 467 -7.23 -14.37 5.21
N TYR A 468 -7.25 -15.19 4.15
CA TYR A 468 -8.48 -15.78 3.64
C TYR A 468 -9.02 -16.87 4.55
N GLU A 469 -8.17 -17.67 5.19
CA GLU A 469 -8.59 -18.63 6.23
C GLU A 469 -9.29 -17.92 7.38
N ALA A 470 -8.66 -16.88 7.95
CA ALA A 470 -9.26 -16.10 9.03
C ALA A 470 -10.59 -15.45 8.60
N ARG A 471 -10.68 -14.97 7.35
CA ARG A 471 -11.93 -14.43 6.79
C ARG A 471 -13.03 -15.49 6.73
N ILE A 472 -12.73 -16.67 6.20
CA ILE A 472 -13.69 -17.78 6.09
C ILE A 472 -14.16 -18.20 7.49
N VAL A 473 -13.23 -18.31 8.45
CA VAL A 473 -13.54 -18.62 9.85
C VAL A 473 -14.43 -17.54 10.48
N ASP A 474 -14.15 -16.25 10.24
CA ASP A 474 -14.98 -15.15 10.75
C ASP A 474 -16.40 -15.19 10.17
N VAL A 475 -16.56 -15.59 8.91
CA VAL A 475 -17.88 -15.80 8.29
C VAL A 475 -18.59 -16.98 8.93
N ALA A 476 -17.92 -18.13 9.08
CA ALA A 476 -18.47 -19.34 9.69
C ALA A 476 -18.90 -19.12 11.15
N LEU A 477 -18.13 -18.32 11.91
CA LEU A 477 -18.44 -17.96 13.29
C LEU A 477 -19.42 -16.79 13.42
N GLY A 478 -19.99 -16.28 12.32
CA GLY A 478 -20.92 -15.16 12.33
C GLY A 478 -20.33 -13.84 12.82
N ARG A 479 -19.00 -13.71 12.84
CA ARG A 479 -18.26 -12.51 13.27
C ARG A 479 -18.04 -11.50 12.13
N TRP A 480 -18.41 -11.87 10.91
CA TRP A 480 -18.35 -10.99 9.74
C TRP A 480 -19.31 -9.81 9.87
N GLU A 481 -18.86 -8.58 9.54
CA GLU A 481 -19.66 -7.37 9.71
C GLU A 481 -21.03 -7.51 9.00
N SER A 482 -22.13 -7.19 9.69
CA SER A 482 -23.50 -7.34 9.16
C SER A 482 -23.71 -6.63 7.82
N PHE A 483 -23.06 -5.47 7.61
CA PHE A 483 -23.09 -4.76 6.32
C PHE A 483 -22.43 -5.55 5.18
N GLN A 484 -21.38 -6.31 5.46
CA GLN A 484 -20.68 -7.11 4.45
C GLN A 484 -21.43 -8.42 4.18
N ARG A 485 -22.05 -9.03 5.20
CA ARG A 485 -22.94 -10.21 5.04
C ARG A 485 -24.17 -9.91 4.19
N ALA A 486 -24.82 -8.76 4.42
CA ALA A 486 -26.09 -8.39 3.77
C ALA A 486 -26.02 -8.24 2.24
N LYS A 487 -24.83 -8.26 1.64
CA LYS A 487 -24.65 -8.23 0.17
C LYS A 487 -24.71 -9.60 -0.48
N PHE A 488 -24.50 -10.65 0.30
CA PHE A 488 -24.36 -12.02 -0.17
C PHE A 488 -25.45 -12.94 0.40
N LEU A 489 -26.17 -12.46 1.42
CA LEU A 489 -27.37 -13.12 1.91
C LEU A 489 -28.59 -12.48 1.23
N PRO A 490 -29.58 -13.30 0.85
CA PRO A 490 -30.86 -12.78 0.41
C PRO A 490 -31.47 -11.88 1.49
N GLN A 491 -32.12 -10.78 1.09
CA GLN A 491 -32.80 -9.89 2.04
C GLN A 491 -34.16 -10.48 2.39
N ASP A 492 -34.51 -10.50 3.68
CA ASP A 492 -35.82 -10.95 4.15
C ASP A 492 -36.93 -10.23 3.38
N GLY A 493 -37.63 -11.00 2.55
CA GLY A 493 -38.82 -10.54 1.86
C GLY A 493 -40.01 -10.65 2.80
N ASN A 494 -40.88 -9.64 2.83
CA ASN A 494 -42.22 -9.76 3.44
C ASN A 494 -43.13 -10.62 2.54
N ILE A 495 -42.76 -11.88 2.30
CA ILE A 495 -43.57 -12.84 1.56
C ILE A 495 -44.30 -13.70 2.58
N ALA A 496 -45.63 -13.71 2.51
CA ALA A 496 -46.44 -14.55 3.39
C ALA A 496 -46.17 -16.02 3.11
N ALA A 497 -46.14 -16.87 4.14
CA ALA A 497 -45.94 -18.32 3.98
C ALA A 497 -46.99 -18.95 3.03
N SER A 498 -48.20 -18.40 2.98
CA SER A 498 -49.27 -18.82 2.05
C SER A 498 -48.96 -18.55 0.57
N HIS A 499 -47.92 -17.79 0.27
CA HIS A 499 -47.47 -17.47 -1.09
C HIS A 499 -46.35 -18.38 -1.58
N ILE A 500 -45.98 -19.38 -0.79
CA ILE A 500 -44.88 -20.28 -1.08
C ILE A 500 -45.44 -21.70 -1.17
N GLN A 501 -45.21 -22.33 -2.31
CA GLN A 501 -45.65 -23.69 -2.56
C GLN A 501 -44.44 -24.53 -2.96
N GLN A 502 -44.11 -25.55 -2.18
CA GLN A 502 -43.11 -26.53 -2.56
C GLN A 502 -43.67 -27.44 -3.65
N ILE A 503 -42.92 -27.65 -4.72
CA ILE A 503 -43.29 -28.53 -5.84
C ILE A 503 -42.45 -29.80 -5.82
N GLU A 504 -41.16 -29.68 -5.55
CA GLU A 504 -40.21 -30.79 -5.42
C GLU A 504 -39.24 -30.51 -4.26
N ASP A 505 -38.37 -31.46 -3.94
CA ASP A 505 -37.25 -31.25 -3.01
C ASP A 505 -36.47 -29.99 -3.44
N LYS A 506 -36.36 -29.02 -2.54
CA LYS A 506 -35.67 -27.73 -2.75
C LYS A 506 -36.14 -26.87 -3.94
N LYS A 507 -37.31 -27.15 -4.52
CA LYS A 507 -37.93 -26.32 -5.57
C LYS A 507 -39.28 -25.79 -5.14
N PHE A 508 -39.44 -24.48 -5.28
CA PHE A 508 -40.59 -23.74 -4.79
C PHE A 508 -41.17 -22.83 -5.86
N VAL A 509 -42.47 -22.61 -5.81
CA VAL A 509 -43.13 -21.50 -6.48
C VAL A 509 -43.48 -20.44 -5.44
N VAL A 510 -42.98 -19.23 -5.67
CA VAL A 510 -43.14 -18.07 -4.79
C VAL A 510 -43.96 -17.00 -5.51
N LYS A 511 -45.09 -16.63 -4.93
CA LYS A 511 -45.96 -15.56 -5.45
C LYS A 511 -45.43 -14.20 -5.00
N GLY A 512 -44.86 -13.45 -5.95
CA GLY A 512 -44.43 -12.07 -5.76
C GLY A 512 -45.59 -11.07 -5.88
N SER A 513 -45.25 -9.77 -5.89
CA SER A 513 -46.25 -8.69 -5.96
C SER A 513 -47.00 -8.62 -7.28
N THR A 514 -46.37 -9.01 -8.39
CA THR A 514 -46.90 -8.86 -9.76
C THR A 514 -47.02 -10.18 -10.52
N GLN A 515 -46.21 -11.17 -10.19
CA GLN A 515 -46.17 -12.48 -10.86
C GLN A 515 -45.65 -13.57 -9.91
N THR A 516 -45.83 -14.82 -10.30
CA THR A 516 -45.24 -15.99 -9.64
C THR A 516 -43.84 -16.27 -10.18
N TYR A 517 -42.96 -16.74 -9.31
CA TYR A 517 -41.57 -17.06 -9.64
C TYR A 517 -41.22 -18.47 -9.18
N ASP A 518 -40.47 -19.18 -10.01
CA ASP A 518 -39.90 -20.49 -9.69
C ASP A 518 -38.55 -20.26 -9.00
N VAL A 519 -38.34 -20.90 -7.86
CA VAL A 519 -37.13 -20.81 -7.05
C VAL A 519 -36.55 -22.21 -6.89
N ASP A 520 -35.30 -22.38 -7.32
CA ASP A 520 -34.55 -23.63 -7.20
C ASP A 520 -33.37 -23.38 -6.23
N MET A 521 -33.47 -23.97 -5.04
CA MET A 521 -32.50 -23.78 -3.96
C MET A 521 -31.22 -24.61 -4.18
N ASP A 522 -31.25 -25.66 -5.00
CA ASP A 522 -30.04 -26.43 -5.36
C ASP A 522 -29.22 -25.72 -6.46
N LEU A 523 -29.89 -25.00 -7.35
CA LEU A 523 -29.25 -24.18 -8.38
C LEU A 523 -28.92 -22.76 -7.90
N GLU A 524 -29.52 -22.33 -6.78
CA GLU A 524 -29.50 -20.95 -6.28
C GLU A 524 -29.97 -19.97 -7.38
N LEU A 525 -31.12 -20.29 -8.00
CA LEU A 525 -31.71 -19.49 -9.08
C LEU A 525 -33.19 -19.22 -8.78
N CYS A 526 -33.66 -18.05 -9.21
CA CYS A 526 -35.07 -17.69 -9.19
C CYS A 526 -35.48 -17.13 -10.55
N SER A 527 -36.68 -17.41 -11.03
CA SER A 527 -37.16 -16.89 -12.33
C SER A 527 -37.43 -15.38 -12.35
N CYS A 528 -37.12 -14.64 -11.28
CA CYS A 528 -37.20 -13.18 -11.25
C CYS A 528 -35.99 -12.51 -11.95
N PRO A 529 -36.10 -11.25 -12.42
CA PRO A 529 -35.03 -10.58 -13.17
C PRO A 529 -33.65 -10.58 -12.49
N ALA A 530 -33.62 -10.49 -11.15
CA ALA A 530 -32.37 -10.59 -10.38
C ALA A 530 -31.89 -12.05 -10.26
N GLY A 531 -32.78 -12.95 -9.87
CA GLY A 531 -32.50 -14.36 -9.59
C GLY A 531 -32.13 -15.18 -10.82
N GLN A 532 -32.56 -14.77 -12.02
CA GLN A 532 -32.21 -15.45 -13.28
C GLN A 532 -30.70 -15.41 -13.56
N THR A 533 -30.01 -14.43 -12.96
CA THR A 533 -28.55 -14.30 -13.03
C THR A 533 -27.85 -14.96 -11.84
N GLY A 534 -28.59 -15.56 -10.90
CA GLY A 534 -28.10 -16.08 -9.62
C GLY A 534 -27.72 -15.00 -8.60
N ALA A 535 -28.26 -13.79 -8.74
CA ALA A 535 -28.10 -12.73 -7.75
C ALA A 535 -29.09 -12.94 -6.59
N PRO A 536 -28.69 -12.64 -5.33
CA PRO A 536 -29.59 -12.80 -4.19
C PRO A 536 -30.89 -12.02 -4.39
N CYS A 537 -32.03 -12.68 -4.24
CA CYS A 537 -33.34 -12.06 -4.40
C CYS A 537 -34.23 -12.29 -3.17
N THR A 538 -35.29 -11.50 -3.01
CA THR A 538 -36.20 -11.60 -1.86
C THR A 538 -37.04 -12.89 -1.83
N HIS A 539 -37.05 -13.68 -2.90
CA HIS A 539 -37.83 -14.92 -3.00
C HIS A 539 -37.10 -16.14 -2.40
N GLU A 540 -35.76 -16.19 -2.48
CA GLU A 540 -34.92 -17.29 -1.94
C GLU A 540 -34.92 -17.46 -0.40
N PRO A 541 -34.91 -16.41 0.43
CA PRO A 541 -34.92 -16.59 1.89
C PRO A 541 -36.31 -16.98 2.41
N SER A 542 -37.35 -16.70 1.63
CA SER A 542 -38.73 -16.97 2.04
C SER A 542 -39.01 -18.48 2.09
N THR A 543 -38.33 -19.27 1.25
CA THR A 543 -38.47 -20.73 1.16
C THR A 543 -37.70 -21.47 2.26
N THR A 544 -36.56 -20.93 2.71
CA THR A 544 -35.70 -21.52 3.76
C THR A 544 -36.34 -21.48 5.15
N HIS A 545 -37.27 -20.55 5.40
CA HIS A 545 -38.03 -20.48 6.65
C HIS A 545 -39.13 -21.56 6.75
N GLN A 546 -39.55 -22.15 5.63
CA GLN A 546 -40.60 -23.18 5.59
C GLN A 546 -40.02 -24.58 5.78
N GLU A 547 -38.85 -24.88 5.21
CA GLU A 547 -38.12 -26.14 5.44
C GLU A 547 -37.78 -26.36 6.92
N GLN A 548 -37.46 -25.29 7.66
CA GLN A 548 -37.18 -25.37 9.11
C GLN A 548 -38.43 -25.63 9.98
N GLN A 549 -39.63 -25.52 9.42
CA GLN A 549 -40.88 -25.82 10.14
C GLN A 549 -41.39 -27.24 9.90
N ASP A 550 -41.00 -27.89 8.78
CA ASP A 550 -41.44 -29.25 8.44
C ASP A 550 -40.46 -30.35 8.91
N GLU A 551 -39.15 -30.05 9.07
CA GLU A 551 -38.18 -31.01 9.64
C GLU A 551 -38.02 -30.86 11.16
N GLY A 552 -38.92 -31.50 11.91
CA GLY A 552 -38.72 -31.70 13.34
C GLY A 552 -37.63 -32.74 13.65
N VAL A 553 -36.69 -32.35 14.52
CA VAL A 553 -35.89 -33.18 15.46
C VAL A 553 -34.49 -33.63 15.01
N LEU A 554 -33.47 -32.78 15.27
CA LEU A 554 -32.27 -33.01 16.12
C LEU A 554 -31.08 -32.15 15.65
N THR A 555 -30.79 -31.07 16.37
CA THR A 555 -29.42 -30.72 16.81
C THR A 555 -29.51 -29.56 17.81
N GLU A 556 -29.28 -29.87 19.08
CA GLU A 556 -28.85 -28.86 20.04
C GLU A 556 -27.44 -28.34 19.68
N GLN A 557 -27.19 -27.09 20.08
CA GLN A 557 -25.93 -26.35 20.04
C GLN A 557 -25.62 -25.52 18.77
N ALA A 558 -26.48 -24.54 18.53
CA ALA A 558 -26.00 -23.17 18.28
C ALA A 558 -27.03 -22.17 18.81
N GLN A 559 -26.69 -21.42 19.86
CA GLN A 559 -27.58 -20.38 20.39
C GLN A 559 -27.84 -19.31 19.32
N PRO A 560 -29.10 -19.08 18.91
CA PRO A 560 -29.45 -17.92 18.10
C PRO A 560 -29.53 -16.69 19.02
N SER A 561 -28.93 -15.60 18.56
CA SER A 561 -29.13 -14.27 19.09
C SER A 561 -30.62 -13.95 19.21
N ARG A 562 -31.04 -13.53 20.42
CA ARG A 562 -32.35 -12.97 20.76
C ARG A 562 -33.01 -12.23 19.58
N SER A 563 -34.11 -12.77 19.10
CA SER A 563 -35.14 -12.04 18.37
C SER A 563 -35.71 -10.95 19.27
N VAL A 564 -35.72 -9.70 18.79
CA VAL A 564 -36.45 -8.59 19.42
C VAL A 564 -37.76 -8.44 18.65
N THR A 565 -38.67 -9.38 18.89
CA THR A 565 -40.10 -9.22 18.65
C THR A 565 -40.81 -9.86 19.83
N GLY A 566 -40.91 -9.10 20.91
CA GLY A 566 -41.79 -9.38 22.03
C GLY A 566 -42.46 -8.06 22.36
N ASP A 567 -43.80 -8.07 22.35
CA ASP A 567 -44.61 -7.05 23.01
C ASP A 567 -43.96 -6.72 24.35
N ARG A 568 -43.56 -5.45 24.52
CA ARG A 568 -43.08 -5.02 25.83
C ARG A 568 -44.28 -5.05 26.78
N PRO A 569 -44.13 -5.59 28.00
CA PRO A 569 -45.06 -5.26 29.06
C PRO A 569 -45.07 -3.74 29.18
N GLN A 570 -46.26 -3.17 29.28
CA GLN A 570 -46.44 -1.77 29.64
C GLN A 570 -45.90 -1.63 31.07
N GLU A 571 -44.62 -1.29 31.21
CA GLU A 571 -44.01 -1.01 32.50
C GLU A 571 -44.64 0.28 33.04
N ASP A 572 -45.38 0.14 34.14
CA ASP A 572 -45.89 1.28 34.90
C ASP A 572 -44.70 2.14 35.35
N ILE A 573 -44.65 3.38 34.86
CA ILE A 573 -43.64 4.38 35.22
C ILE A 573 -43.77 4.65 36.72
N ALA A 574 -42.80 4.20 37.52
CA ALA A 574 -42.76 4.47 38.96
C ALA A 574 -42.69 5.99 39.20
N SER A 575 -43.34 6.48 40.28
CA SER A 575 -43.45 7.92 40.59
C SER A 575 -42.11 8.65 40.68
N ASP A 576 -41.02 7.93 40.92
CA ASP A 576 -39.67 8.48 41.04
C ASP A 576 -39.04 8.88 39.70
N ASP A 577 -39.45 8.27 38.57
CA ASP A 577 -38.87 8.56 37.23
C ASP A 577 -39.40 9.86 36.61
N VAL A 578 -40.63 10.26 36.96
CA VAL A 578 -41.21 11.55 36.54
C VAL A 578 -40.46 12.71 37.22
N SER A 579 -40.06 12.52 38.49
CA SER A 579 -39.29 13.52 39.26
C SER A 579 -37.93 13.85 38.63
N LEU A 580 -37.33 12.89 37.92
CA LEU A 580 -36.02 13.04 37.27
C LEU A 580 -36.08 13.94 36.03
N VAL A 581 -37.16 13.83 35.26
CA VAL A 581 -37.40 14.68 34.08
C VAL A 581 -37.72 16.10 34.53
N ASP A 582 -38.54 16.26 35.56
CA ASP A 582 -38.89 17.57 36.10
C ASP A 582 -37.66 18.29 36.69
N ASN A 583 -36.83 17.59 37.47
CA ASN A 583 -35.57 18.14 37.99
C ASN A 583 -34.61 18.58 36.87
N MET A 584 -34.50 17.80 35.78
CA MET A 584 -33.70 18.17 34.61
C MET A 584 -34.24 19.45 33.97
N MET A 585 -35.55 19.56 33.78
CA MET A 585 -36.17 20.73 33.16
C MET A 585 -36.05 21.98 34.03
N GLU A 586 -36.18 21.85 35.36
CA GLU A 586 -35.94 22.93 36.33
C GLU A 586 -34.48 23.42 36.27
N GLU A 587 -33.51 22.51 36.19
CA GLU A 587 -32.10 22.85 36.09
C GLU A 587 -31.77 23.56 34.76
N MET A 588 -32.32 23.08 33.64
CA MET A 588 -32.19 23.74 32.34
C MET A 588 -32.80 25.15 32.34
N LYS A 589 -33.91 25.33 33.06
CA LYS A 589 -34.58 26.62 33.25
C LYS A 589 -33.76 27.57 34.13
N SER A 590 -33.14 27.07 35.20
CA SER A 590 -32.24 27.88 36.05
C SER A 590 -30.99 28.35 35.28
N ARG A 591 -30.43 27.49 34.41
CA ARG A 591 -29.22 27.78 33.61
C ARG A 591 -29.52 28.53 32.31
N CYS A 592 -30.78 28.77 31.96
CA CYS A 592 -31.12 29.50 30.74
C CYS A 592 -30.73 30.99 30.78
N GLN A 593 -30.48 31.53 31.98
CA GLN A 593 -30.04 32.90 32.20
C GLN A 593 -28.50 33.02 32.28
N ASP A 594 -27.77 31.90 32.30
CA ASP A 594 -26.30 31.90 32.31
C ASP A 594 -25.75 32.08 30.87
N PRO A 595 -24.96 33.15 30.60
CA PRO A 595 -24.40 33.41 29.28
C PRO A 595 -23.57 32.26 28.67
N HIS A 596 -22.96 31.42 29.51
CA HIS A 596 -22.15 30.29 29.05
C HIS A 596 -22.99 29.11 28.54
N PHE A 597 -24.20 28.94 29.04
CA PHE A 597 -25.11 27.83 28.63
C PHE A 597 -26.19 28.27 27.65
N THR A 598 -26.51 29.57 27.62
CA THR A 598 -27.56 30.17 26.79
C THR A 598 -27.44 29.79 25.31
N ALA A 599 -26.23 29.86 24.73
CA ALA A 599 -26.01 29.54 23.32
C ALA A 599 -26.27 28.05 23.00
N GLY A 600 -25.92 27.14 23.91
CA GLY A 600 -26.14 25.70 23.77
C GLY A 600 -27.62 25.33 23.90
N LEU A 601 -28.31 25.92 24.88
CA LEU A 601 -29.75 25.71 25.10
C LEU A 601 -30.59 26.24 23.93
N LEU A 602 -30.23 27.41 23.36
CA LEU A 602 -30.87 27.95 22.15
C LEU A 602 -30.68 27.05 20.93
N ALA A 603 -29.50 26.45 20.75
CA ALA A 603 -29.26 25.51 19.65
C ALA A 603 -30.11 24.24 19.82
N MET A 604 -30.21 23.73 21.05
CA MET A 604 -31.05 22.57 21.37
C MET A 604 -32.54 22.86 21.12
N ALA A 605 -33.05 24.02 21.56
CA ALA A 605 -34.43 24.43 21.34
C ALA A 605 -34.78 24.58 19.84
N LYS A 606 -33.85 25.13 19.04
CA LYS A 606 -34.00 25.20 17.57
C LYS A 606 -34.11 23.81 16.95
N GLN A 607 -33.28 22.86 17.39
CA GLN A 607 -33.33 21.49 16.87
C GLN A 607 -34.61 20.76 17.28
N TYR A 608 -35.07 20.97 18.51
CA TYR A 608 -36.36 20.45 18.97
C TYR A 608 -37.51 20.95 18.08
N ASN A 609 -37.55 22.24 17.73
CA ASN A 609 -38.59 22.80 16.85
C ASN A 609 -38.61 22.19 15.44
N VAL A 610 -37.47 21.68 14.95
CA VAL A 610 -37.38 20.97 13.67
C VAL A 610 -37.87 19.53 13.79
N LEU A 611 -37.64 18.88 14.93
CA LEU A 611 -37.92 17.45 15.13
C LEU A 611 -39.30 17.17 15.73
N ARG A 612 -39.93 18.16 16.40
CA ARG A 612 -41.19 17.98 17.14
C ARG A 612 -42.36 17.45 16.30
N SER A 613 -42.35 17.68 14.99
CA SER A 613 -43.39 17.22 14.07
C SER A 613 -43.21 15.77 13.59
N ASN A 614 -42.10 15.09 13.93
CA ASN A 614 -41.83 13.71 13.54
C ASN A 614 -41.53 12.83 14.79
N PRO A 615 -42.50 12.03 15.26
CA PRO A 615 -42.39 11.27 16.50
C PRO A 615 -41.20 10.29 16.54
N SER A 616 -40.95 9.56 15.45
CA SER A 616 -39.87 8.56 15.38
C SER A 616 -38.48 9.20 15.44
N LYS A 617 -38.30 10.34 14.77
CA LYS A 617 -37.03 11.09 14.82
C LYS A 617 -36.81 11.74 16.18
N LEU A 618 -37.87 12.24 16.82
CA LEU A 618 -37.80 12.81 18.16
C LEU A 618 -37.44 11.74 19.20
N LEU A 619 -38.06 10.55 19.14
CA LEU A 619 -37.75 9.41 20.01
C LEU A 619 -36.29 8.94 19.86
N SER A 620 -35.80 8.84 18.63
CA SER A 620 -34.39 8.51 18.36
C SER A 620 -33.43 9.55 18.94
N ALA A 621 -33.79 10.83 18.86
CA ALA A 621 -33.00 11.92 19.42
C ALA A 621 -32.94 11.86 20.96
N PHE A 622 -34.04 11.56 21.65
CA PHE A 622 -34.06 11.39 23.10
C PHE A 622 -33.15 10.23 23.54
N HIS A 623 -33.19 9.08 22.87
CA HIS A 623 -32.29 7.97 23.17
C HIS A 623 -30.82 8.23 22.88
N SER A 624 -30.52 9.27 22.08
CA SER A 624 -29.17 9.65 21.65
C SER A 624 -28.58 10.83 22.43
N PHE A 625 -29.38 11.52 23.25
CA PHE A 625 -28.97 12.62 24.10
C PHE A 625 -27.83 12.16 25.04
N GLY A 626 -26.70 12.86 25.03
CA GLY A 626 -25.48 12.50 25.77
C GLY A 626 -24.66 11.31 25.22
N LYS A 627 -25.28 10.36 24.50
CA LYS A 627 -24.60 9.13 24.04
C LYS A 627 -23.65 9.32 22.84
N SER A 628 -23.88 10.36 22.05
CA SER A 628 -23.12 10.63 20.81
C SER A 628 -22.03 11.70 20.96
N GLY A 629 -21.79 12.19 22.18
CA GLY A 629 -20.95 13.38 22.42
C GLY A 629 -19.60 13.17 23.11
N SER A 630 -19.32 12.03 23.75
CA SER A 630 -18.05 11.94 24.48
C SER A 630 -16.86 11.61 23.57
N LEU A 631 -15.88 12.51 23.56
CA LEU A 631 -14.53 12.29 23.03
C LEU A 631 -13.90 10.97 23.53
N THR A 632 -14.33 10.43 24.69
CA THR A 632 -13.87 9.13 25.19
C THR A 632 -14.40 7.94 24.38
N SER A 633 -15.58 8.00 23.75
CA SER A 633 -16.07 6.88 22.92
C SER A 633 -15.33 6.80 21.58
N LYS A 634 -15.03 7.96 20.98
CA LYS A 634 -14.16 8.05 19.79
C LYS A 634 -12.72 7.69 20.14
N ARG A 635 -12.17 8.14 21.28
CA ARG A 635 -10.83 7.72 21.75
C ARG A 635 -10.77 6.24 22.09
N ALA A 636 -11.79 5.65 22.71
CA ALA A 636 -11.84 4.22 23.00
C ALA A 636 -11.99 3.38 21.73
N ALA A 637 -12.72 3.87 20.71
CA ALA A 637 -12.78 3.22 19.40
C ALA A 637 -11.46 3.36 18.63
N ILE A 638 -10.77 4.51 18.73
CA ILE A 638 -9.44 4.74 18.16
C ILE A 638 -8.36 3.93 18.90
N LEU A 639 -8.42 3.83 20.23
CA LEU A 639 -7.53 3.03 21.07
C LEU A 639 -7.76 1.54 20.86
N ARG A 640 -9.01 1.07 20.72
CA ARG A 640 -9.29 -0.32 20.31
C ARG A 640 -8.83 -0.62 18.88
N ARG A 641 -8.86 0.36 17.98
CA ARG A 641 -8.22 0.28 16.64
C ARG A 641 -6.69 0.34 16.70
N ALA A 642 -6.12 1.03 17.68
CA ALA A 642 -4.68 1.18 17.87
C ALA A 642 -4.08 -0.05 18.56
N ALA A 643 -4.77 -0.65 19.53
CA ALA A 643 -4.35 -1.87 20.22
C ALA A 643 -4.34 -3.11 19.29
N ARG A 644 -5.13 -3.09 18.21
CA ARG A 644 -5.11 -4.12 17.15
C ARG A 644 -4.03 -3.89 16.08
N ARG A 645 -3.14 -2.90 16.25
CA ARG A 645 -2.02 -2.61 15.34
C ARG A 645 -0.70 -2.71 16.11
N GLN A 646 0.14 -3.68 15.77
CA GLN A 646 1.55 -3.64 16.18
C GLN A 646 2.29 -2.60 15.31
N GLY A 647 2.65 -1.45 15.90
CA GLY A 647 3.54 -0.44 15.30
C GLY A 647 3.21 1.03 15.66
N PRO A 648 4.21 1.93 15.81
CA PRO A 648 3.97 3.31 16.21
C PRO A 648 3.46 4.20 15.07
N MET A 649 2.66 5.20 15.45
CA MET A 649 1.92 6.10 14.57
C MET A 649 2.82 7.20 13.98
N ILE A 650 3.03 7.20 12.66
CA ILE A 650 3.65 8.33 11.95
C ILE A 650 2.53 9.24 11.44
N GLY A 651 2.52 10.50 11.89
CA GLY A 651 1.65 11.54 11.34
C GLY A 651 2.10 11.91 9.92
N CYS A 652 1.33 11.54 8.91
CA CYS A 652 1.57 11.98 7.53
C CYS A 652 0.52 13.01 7.11
N GLN A 653 1.02 14.15 6.64
CA GLN A 653 0.29 15.20 5.93
C GLN A 653 -0.35 14.67 4.62
N PRO A 654 -1.60 15.06 4.27
CA PRO A 654 -2.28 14.58 3.08
C PRO A 654 -1.88 15.37 1.82
N THR A 655 -0.80 14.99 1.15
CA THR A 655 -0.47 15.49 -0.21
C THR A 655 -1.20 14.71 -1.31
N ALA A 656 -2.53 14.78 -1.32
CA ALA A 656 -3.36 14.34 -2.46
C ALA A 656 -4.65 15.18 -2.65
N VAL A 657 -4.66 16.44 -2.20
CA VAL A 657 -5.79 17.38 -2.40
C VAL A 657 -5.39 18.60 -3.26
N ALA A 658 -4.11 18.74 -3.62
CA ALA A 658 -3.62 19.85 -4.45
C ALA A 658 -3.82 19.58 -5.95
N ARG A 659 -5.08 19.45 -6.41
CA ARG A 659 -5.47 19.56 -7.85
C ARG A 659 -6.99 19.67 -8.02
N ARG A 660 -7.64 20.63 -7.35
CA ARG A 660 -8.97 21.14 -7.77
C ARG A 660 -9.04 22.65 -7.57
N LYS A 661 -9.13 23.39 -8.69
CA LYS A 661 -9.54 24.80 -8.69
C LYS A 661 -10.99 24.86 -8.19
N SER A 662 -11.26 25.72 -7.21
CA SER A 662 -12.60 25.99 -6.69
C SER A 662 -13.06 27.36 -7.20
N GLY A 663 -14.10 27.37 -8.03
CA GLY A 663 -14.96 28.53 -8.29
C GLY A 663 -16.03 28.64 -7.20
N ALA A 664 -16.56 29.85 -7.01
CA ALA A 664 -17.16 30.36 -5.79
C ALA A 664 -18.55 29.78 -5.41
N GLY A 665 -18.81 29.77 -4.09
CA GLY A 665 -20.07 29.42 -3.43
C GLY A 665 -19.90 29.43 -1.90
N SER A 666 -19.71 30.62 -1.33
CA SER A 666 -19.56 30.95 0.11
C SER A 666 -20.91 30.80 0.85
N ARG A 667 -21.05 30.52 2.16
CA ARG A 667 -20.55 31.21 3.38
C ARG A 667 -20.64 30.20 4.55
N ARG A 668 -19.62 29.87 5.36
CA ARG A 668 -18.54 30.66 5.96
C ARG A 668 -17.21 29.89 5.92
N ARG A 669 -16.30 30.37 5.07
CA ARG A 669 -14.84 30.28 5.22
C ARG A 669 -14.38 31.55 5.93
N LEU A 670 -13.53 31.43 6.94
CA LEU A 670 -12.60 32.50 7.30
C LEU A 670 -11.26 32.20 6.62
N PHE A 671 -10.99 32.92 5.53
CA PHE A 671 -9.65 33.19 5.05
C PHE A 671 -9.63 34.66 4.61
N SER A 672 -8.76 35.47 5.20
CA SER A 672 -7.62 36.04 4.48
C SER A 672 -6.88 37.07 5.34
N GLY A 673 -5.55 37.00 5.27
CA GLY A 673 -4.62 38.04 5.67
C GLY A 673 -3.29 37.82 4.96
N ARG A 674 -2.93 38.78 4.10
CA ARG A 674 -1.80 38.89 3.15
C ARG A 674 -0.48 39.25 3.90
N PRO A 675 0.73 39.03 3.34
CA PRO A 675 2.00 39.25 4.05
C PRO A 675 2.29 40.73 4.30
N VAL A 676 3.00 41.04 5.39
CA VAL A 676 3.48 42.40 5.72
C VAL A 676 4.99 42.41 5.94
N LYS A 677 5.64 43.19 5.07
CA LYS A 677 6.86 44.01 5.16
C LYS A 677 7.99 43.62 6.12
N GLN A 678 9.19 43.56 5.54
CA GLN A 678 10.46 43.90 6.20
C GLN A 678 10.32 45.22 6.97
N HIS A 679 10.63 45.19 8.26
CA HIS A 679 11.06 46.36 9.00
C HIS A 679 12.53 46.16 9.41
N SER A 680 13.33 47.11 8.96
CA SER A 680 14.70 47.37 9.36
C SER A 680 14.81 47.51 10.89
N LEU A 681 15.61 46.65 11.50
CA LEU A 681 16.26 46.97 12.77
C LEU A 681 17.49 47.82 12.43
N SER A 682 17.29 49.13 12.36
CA SER A 682 18.39 50.08 12.43
C SER A 682 18.75 50.26 13.91
N LEU A 683 19.76 49.51 14.38
CA LEU A 683 20.56 49.99 15.50
C LEU A 683 21.26 51.28 15.03
N ALA A 684 21.08 52.33 15.79
CA ALA A 684 21.76 53.60 15.62
C ALA A 684 23.28 53.39 15.68
N VAL A 685 23.94 53.59 14.55
CA VAL A 685 25.34 54.00 14.52
C VAL A 685 25.32 55.50 14.28
N VAL A 686 25.79 56.22 15.30
CA VAL A 686 26.09 57.65 15.25
C VAL A 686 27.18 57.87 14.20
N LEU A 687 26.84 58.51 13.09
CA LEU A 687 27.82 59.15 12.21
C LEU A 687 27.32 60.56 11.89
N ASN A 688 28.03 61.52 12.46
CA ASN A 688 27.96 62.94 12.17
C ASN A 688 28.02 63.20 10.67
N THR A 689 27.04 63.92 10.13
CA THR A 689 27.18 64.63 8.86
C THR A 689 27.29 66.12 9.14
N SER A 690 28.51 66.64 8.98
CA SER A 690 28.75 68.07 8.80
C SER A 690 28.51 68.44 7.34
N HIS A 691 27.52 69.29 7.12
CA HIS A 691 27.41 70.38 6.13
C HIS A 691 27.93 70.24 4.69
N SER A 692 27.02 70.55 3.75
CA SER A 692 27.10 71.70 2.80
C SER A 692 26.46 71.33 1.45
N LYS A 693 25.23 71.78 1.19
CA LYS A 693 24.84 72.85 0.24
C LYS A 693 25.29 72.66 -1.23
N LYS A 694 24.27 72.64 -2.11
CA LYS A 694 24.16 73.29 -3.43
C LYS A 694 25.44 73.41 -4.27
N HIS A 695 25.52 72.63 -5.35
CA HIS A 695 25.21 73.05 -6.73
C HIS A 695 25.25 71.86 -7.67
#